data_AF-A0A354WDK9-F1
#
_entry.id   AF-A0A354WDK9-F1
#
_cell.length_a   1.000
_cell.length_b   1.000
_cell.length_c   1.000
_cell.angle_alpha   90.00
_cell.angle_beta   90.00
_cell.angle_gamma   90.00
#
_symmetry.space_group_name_H-M   'P 1'
#
loop_
_entity.id
_entity.type
_entity.pdbx_description
1 polymer ?
#
loop_
_entity_poly.entity_id
_entity_poly.type
_entity_poly.pdbx_seq_one_letter_code
_entity_poly.pdbx_strand_id
1 'polypeptide(L)'
;VQQAAYSLIADSQKKSVHLTIGRLLLANTPPQYWLERVFDLVDHLNVGRSLITDEQEQLQLASLNLEAGKKAKDATAYSAAREYLIAGIEILPDNIWVEHYSLAFSLYRERAEIEYLNGNFAESETLIKLILQKSQSNLEKAEVYNLLLIQYTLQLKYEDSINAGIKALALFGLDLPTENLQTVIPQELESLQNSININNLSSLFEQSLIVELEKKITLKLLHNIAPSAYVSNPSLWTVVILNGVKVAIASGYSPEAGFFYATYGILLATIFNQYQTAYELGQLGLKLNKKWNYPVYKVSASLISCLNYWLEPIKNSNVLGHEGYQSALDSGDLQYAGYLLNNQSLNLMAQGVNLPKFLIEVKNYLKFAYKTENHLVIDTLTGLRGILLNLIGETPDLLSFDALEIPEADYIDRSQKNQKFYSLCLYKIFKLQVLYLYGEVEQALKLTLEVEELLPFILGLISVTEYYFYSALILIANLERVPASQQQQFLEKIKSNQEKFKIWSDNCPTNFLSKYLLVEAELARISQHSFAAIDLYEQAIATAQEAGFIQNVGLSNELTAKFWINQDKLKYANIHLREAYYSYQRWGAIRKVEQLENQYPQLKYLATLKPSLFKPQSITLSTSHGSSLALLDLNTVIKASQAISREIVLEKLLANLMKIVIENAGAQKGFLILYNHNQLVIEAEASADTEAVIVHPKIPVETCHNLPLTVIYYVERTGQDVVLMNATLEGQFTHDPYINTNQIKSILCTPIISQGKILGILYLENNLTAGAFTSERIEVLNLLSSQAAVSLENALLYASVENKVQERTQQLNEKNLRLEQTLNQLKHTQAQLIQSEK
;
A
#
# COMPACT_ATOMS: atom_id res chain seq x y z
N VAL A 1 9.20 18.12 -44.94
CA VAL A 1 9.25 17.54 -46.30
C VAL A 1 8.15 16.48 -46.52
N GLN A 2 8.06 15.42 -45.72
CA GLN A 2 7.00 14.38 -45.87
C GLN A 2 5.55 14.91 -45.81
N GLN A 3 5.18 15.73 -44.81
CA GLN A 3 3.84 16.33 -44.74
C GLN A 3 3.53 17.28 -45.92
N ALA A 4 4.53 18.00 -46.42
CA ALA A 4 4.39 18.89 -47.57
C ALA A 4 4.24 18.12 -48.90
N ALA A 5 4.92 16.97 -49.04
CA ALA A 5 4.70 16.06 -50.16
C ALA A 5 3.33 15.38 -50.09
N TYR A 6 2.88 15.02 -48.88
CA TYR A 6 1.57 14.41 -48.66
C TYR A 6 0.40 15.37 -48.97
N SER A 7 0.54 16.65 -48.64
CA SER A 7 -0.48 17.68 -48.94
C SER A 7 -0.62 17.98 -50.44
N LEU A 8 0.34 17.57 -51.27
CA LEU A 8 0.31 17.71 -52.73
C LEU A 8 -0.40 16.54 -53.43
N ILE A 9 -0.72 15.46 -52.71
CA ILE A 9 -1.48 14.32 -53.25
C ILE A 9 -2.96 14.69 -53.27
N ALA A 10 -3.62 14.55 -54.42
CA ALA A 10 -5.06 14.76 -54.53
C ALA A 10 -5.84 13.80 -53.62
N ASP A 11 -6.90 14.28 -52.97
CA ASP A 11 -7.67 13.48 -52.00
C ASP A 11 -8.20 12.16 -52.58
N SER A 12 -8.53 12.13 -53.87
CA SER A 12 -8.95 10.93 -54.59
C SER A 12 -7.85 9.87 -54.73
N GLN A 13 -6.57 10.26 -54.66
CA GLN A 13 -5.41 9.38 -54.80
C GLN A 13 -4.81 8.93 -53.47
N LYS A 14 -5.10 9.65 -52.37
CA LYS A 14 -4.52 9.36 -51.05
C LYS A 14 -4.73 7.91 -50.61
N LYS A 15 -5.94 7.36 -50.77
CA LYS A 15 -6.24 5.96 -50.41
C LYS A 15 -5.38 4.96 -51.21
N SER A 16 -5.23 5.19 -52.51
CA SER A 16 -4.42 4.33 -53.38
C SER A 16 -2.94 4.42 -53.01
N VAL A 17 -2.41 5.62 -52.74
CA VAL A 17 -1.01 5.80 -52.32
C VAL A 17 -0.74 5.11 -50.98
N HIS A 18 -1.63 5.28 -49.99
CA HIS A 18 -1.52 4.60 -48.71
C HIS A 18 -1.54 3.07 -48.87
N LEU A 19 -2.42 2.53 -49.71
CA LEU A 19 -2.45 1.10 -49.98
C LEU A 19 -1.14 0.62 -50.61
N THR A 20 -0.58 1.36 -51.57
CA THR A 20 0.73 1.03 -52.17
C THR A 20 1.84 1.03 -51.12
N ILE A 21 1.88 2.03 -50.24
CA ILE A 21 2.85 2.10 -49.15
C ILE A 21 2.69 0.90 -48.21
N GLY A 22 1.46 0.60 -47.77
CA GLY A 22 1.17 -0.53 -46.89
C GLY A 22 1.60 -1.87 -47.49
N ARG A 23 1.28 -2.13 -48.77
CA ARG A 23 1.71 -3.34 -49.50
C ARG A 23 3.23 -3.43 -49.62
N LEU A 24 3.90 -2.32 -49.91
CA LEU A 24 5.37 -2.28 -49.98
C LEU A 24 6.01 -2.53 -48.62
N LEU A 25 5.47 -1.94 -47.55
CA LEU A 25 5.96 -2.18 -46.18
C LEU A 25 5.77 -3.64 -45.78
N LEU A 26 4.62 -4.23 -46.10
CA LEU A 26 4.33 -5.63 -45.80
C LEU A 26 5.26 -6.58 -46.57
N ALA A 27 5.47 -6.33 -47.87
CA ALA A 27 6.35 -7.14 -48.71
C ALA A 27 7.83 -7.06 -48.30
N ASN A 28 8.28 -5.89 -47.79
CA ASN A 28 9.67 -5.67 -47.38
C ASN A 28 9.92 -5.92 -45.88
N THR A 29 8.90 -6.23 -45.09
CA THR A 29 9.07 -6.59 -43.68
C THR A 29 9.01 -8.11 -43.55
N PRO A 30 10.06 -8.79 -43.07
CA PRO A 30 10.01 -10.23 -42.82
C PRO A 30 8.90 -10.58 -41.81
N PRO A 31 8.20 -11.72 -41.96
CA PRO A 31 7.05 -12.08 -41.11
C PRO A 31 7.33 -12.03 -39.59
N GLN A 32 8.56 -12.36 -39.18
CA GLN A 32 8.97 -12.31 -37.78
C GLN A 32 8.94 -10.90 -37.15
N TYR A 33 8.97 -9.84 -37.97
CA TYR A 33 8.94 -8.44 -37.52
C TYR A 33 7.56 -7.78 -37.68
N TRP A 34 6.56 -8.50 -38.22
CA TRP A 34 5.22 -7.93 -38.43
C TRP A 34 4.57 -7.46 -37.13
N LEU A 35 4.70 -8.22 -36.04
CA LEU A 35 4.15 -7.84 -34.72
C LEU A 35 4.85 -6.60 -34.13
N GLU A 36 6.15 -6.47 -34.32
CA GLU A 36 6.92 -5.30 -33.84
C GLU A 36 6.48 -4.03 -34.56
N ARG A 37 6.28 -4.12 -35.88
CA ARG A 37 5.92 -3.00 -36.76
C ARG A 37 4.43 -2.94 -37.10
N VAL A 38 3.58 -3.58 -36.30
CA VAL A 38 2.17 -3.79 -36.65
C VAL A 38 1.45 -2.47 -36.93
N PHE A 39 1.70 -1.41 -36.15
CA PHE A 39 1.10 -0.09 -36.35
C PHE A 39 1.50 0.55 -37.69
N ASP A 40 2.79 0.56 -38.04
CA ASP A 40 3.27 1.07 -39.35
C ASP A 40 2.57 0.36 -40.53
N LEU A 41 2.31 -0.94 -40.40
CA LEU A 41 1.68 -1.75 -41.42
C LEU A 41 0.19 -1.43 -41.53
N VAL A 42 -0.54 -1.51 -40.42
CA VAL A 42 -2.01 -1.36 -40.44
C VAL A 42 -2.45 0.07 -40.68
N ASP A 43 -1.70 1.09 -40.25
CA ASP A 43 -2.08 2.50 -40.43
C ASP A 43 -2.20 2.87 -41.91
N HIS A 44 -1.26 2.41 -42.74
CA HIS A 44 -1.32 2.63 -44.18
C HIS A 44 -2.37 1.74 -44.86
N LEU A 45 -2.43 0.45 -44.50
CA LEU A 45 -3.38 -0.49 -45.10
C LEU A 45 -4.84 -0.12 -44.78
N ASN A 46 -5.13 0.35 -43.56
CA ASN A 46 -6.47 0.73 -43.12
C ASN A 46 -7.03 1.95 -43.87
N VAL A 47 -6.20 2.93 -44.23
CA VAL A 47 -6.62 4.07 -45.06
C VAL A 47 -7.02 3.61 -46.46
N GLY A 48 -6.33 2.59 -46.99
CA GLY A 48 -6.60 1.97 -48.28
C GLY A 48 -7.66 0.87 -48.30
N ARG A 49 -8.21 0.48 -47.14
CA ARG A 49 -8.98 -0.77 -46.97
C ARG A 49 -10.13 -0.96 -47.95
N SER A 50 -10.83 0.12 -48.30
CA SER A 50 -11.98 0.08 -49.22
C SER A 50 -11.60 -0.26 -50.67
N LEU A 51 -10.30 -0.29 -51.00
CA LEU A 51 -9.78 -0.63 -52.33
C LEU A 51 -9.24 -2.08 -52.39
N ILE A 52 -9.26 -2.81 -51.27
CA ILE A 52 -8.81 -4.21 -51.20
C ILE A 52 -10.00 -5.10 -51.56
N THR A 53 -9.91 -5.78 -52.71
CA THR A 53 -10.94 -6.71 -53.21
C THR A 53 -10.53 -8.17 -53.13
N ASP A 54 -9.24 -8.45 -52.90
CA ASP A 54 -8.73 -9.81 -52.76
C ASP A 54 -9.01 -10.33 -51.35
N GLU A 55 -9.70 -11.47 -51.25
CA GLU A 55 -10.15 -12.03 -49.98
C GLU A 55 -9.00 -12.44 -49.06
N GLN A 56 -7.89 -12.96 -49.61
CA GLN A 56 -6.72 -13.32 -48.80
C GLN A 56 -6.06 -12.07 -48.20
N GLU A 57 -5.96 -10.98 -48.98
CA GLU A 57 -5.47 -9.71 -48.50
C GLU A 57 -6.38 -9.09 -47.42
N GLN A 58 -7.71 -9.23 -47.55
CA GLN A 58 -8.67 -8.80 -46.53
C GLN A 58 -8.47 -9.57 -45.21
N LEU A 59 -8.34 -10.90 -45.27
CA LEU A 59 -8.09 -11.75 -44.10
C LEU A 59 -6.75 -11.44 -43.44
N GLN A 60 -5.70 -11.18 -44.23
CA GLN A 60 -4.40 -10.81 -43.71
C GLN A 60 -4.45 -9.45 -42.98
N LEU A 61 -5.12 -8.46 -43.55
CA LEU A 61 -5.30 -7.16 -42.90
C LEU A 61 -6.16 -7.27 -41.64
N ALA A 62 -7.21 -8.09 -41.63
CA ALA A 62 -8.01 -8.35 -40.43
C ALA A 62 -7.19 -8.99 -39.31
N SER A 63 -6.32 -9.95 -39.63
CA SER A 63 -5.39 -10.57 -38.67
C SER A 63 -4.36 -9.58 -38.12
N LEU A 64 -3.78 -8.72 -38.97
CA LEU A 64 -2.86 -7.66 -38.52
C LEU A 64 -3.58 -6.65 -37.61
N ASN A 65 -4.83 -6.29 -37.92
CA ASN A 65 -5.64 -5.42 -37.09
C ASN A 65 -6.01 -6.04 -35.73
N LEU A 66 -6.24 -7.36 -35.67
CA LEU A 66 -6.42 -8.08 -34.41
C LEU A 66 -5.18 -7.91 -33.51
N GLU A 67 -3.99 -8.13 -34.07
CA GLU A 67 -2.73 -8.00 -33.32
C GLU A 67 -2.42 -6.54 -32.95
N ALA A 68 -2.71 -5.58 -33.83
CA ALA A 68 -2.63 -4.15 -33.51
C ALA A 68 -3.58 -3.77 -32.37
N GLY A 69 -4.81 -4.29 -32.39
CA GLY A 69 -5.81 -4.11 -31.35
C GLY A 69 -5.34 -4.63 -30.00
N LYS A 70 -4.81 -5.87 -29.95
CA LYS A 70 -4.23 -6.45 -28.73
C LYS A 70 -3.03 -5.65 -28.22
N LYS A 71 -2.11 -5.28 -29.09
CA LYS A 71 -0.92 -4.49 -28.72
C LYS A 71 -1.29 -3.10 -28.19
N ALA A 72 -2.30 -2.46 -28.79
CA ALA A 72 -2.82 -1.18 -28.29
C ALA A 72 -3.54 -1.35 -26.94
N LYS A 73 -4.26 -2.46 -26.73
CA LYS A 73 -4.86 -2.83 -25.43
C LYS A 73 -3.80 -2.96 -24.33
N ASP A 74 -2.72 -3.69 -24.61
CA ASP A 74 -1.61 -3.89 -23.66
C ASP A 74 -0.92 -2.57 -23.30
N ALA A 75 -0.91 -1.59 -24.23
CA ALA A 75 -0.44 -0.23 -23.99
C ALA A 75 -1.50 0.69 -23.35
N THR A 76 -2.66 0.17 -22.94
CA THR A 76 -3.83 0.93 -22.41
C THR A 76 -4.41 1.98 -23.36
N ALA A 77 -4.11 1.90 -24.66
CA ALA A 77 -4.63 2.77 -25.70
C ALA A 77 -5.98 2.26 -26.22
N TYR A 78 -6.98 2.16 -25.35
CA TYR A 78 -8.26 1.50 -25.64
C TYR A 78 -9.01 2.11 -26.82
N SER A 79 -8.93 3.42 -27.03
CA SER A 79 -9.59 4.08 -28.17
C SER A 79 -8.93 3.69 -29.50
N ALA A 80 -7.59 3.62 -29.54
CA ALA A 80 -6.88 3.15 -30.73
C ALA A 80 -7.11 1.66 -30.99
N ALA A 81 -7.09 0.83 -29.93
CA ALA A 81 -7.42 -0.59 -30.02
C ALA A 81 -8.79 -0.81 -30.66
N ARG A 82 -9.78 0.01 -30.28
CA ARG A 82 -11.14 -0.02 -30.83
C ARG A 82 -11.16 0.25 -32.32
N GLU A 83 -10.42 1.26 -32.79
CA GLU A 83 -10.36 1.62 -34.21
C GLU A 83 -9.77 0.50 -35.06
N TYR A 84 -8.67 -0.13 -34.61
CA TYR A 84 -8.08 -1.28 -35.32
C TYR A 84 -9.04 -2.46 -35.38
N LEU A 85 -9.70 -2.81 -34.28
CA LEU A 85 -10.63 -3.94 -34.23
C LEU A 85 -11.88 -3.70 -35.10
N ILE A 86 -12.39 -2.47 -35.15
CA ILE A 86 -13.46 -2.09 -36.08
C ILE A 86 -13.00 -2.22 -37.53
N ALA A 87 -11.82 -1.69 -37.87
CA ALA A 87 -11.28 -1.79 -39.22
C ALA A 87 -11.05 -3.26 -39.65
N GLY A 88 -10.61 -4.10 -38.72
CA GLY A 88 -10.45 -5.54 -38.93
C GLY A 88 -11.77 -6.28 -39.10
N ILE A 89 -12.88 -5.81 -38.51
CA ILE A 89 -14.20 -6.42 -38.68
C ILE A 89 -14.89 -5.94 -39.97
N GLU A 90 -14.82 -4.64 -40.28
CA GLU A 90 -15.48 -4.05 -41.44
C GLU A 90 -14.95 -4.54 -42.79
N ILE A 91 -13.71 -5.05 -42.83
CA ILE A 91 -13.11 -5.59 -44.05
C ILE A 91 -13.48 -7.06 -44.31
N LEU A 92 -14.07 -7.75 -43.32
CA LEU A 92 -14.39 -9.17 -43.44
C LEU A 92 -15.69 -9.38 -44.25
N PRO A 93 -15.78 -10.47 -45.03
CA PRO A 93 -17.00 -10.87 -45.72
C PRO A 93 -18.09 -11.39 -44.75
N ASP A 94 -19.36 -11.35 -45.17
CA ASP A 94 -20.51 -11.71 -44.32
C ASP A 94 -20.53 -13.18 -43.83
N ASN A 95 -19.86 -14.08 -44.56
CA ASN A 95 -19.76 -15.53 -44.26
C ASN A 95 -18.60 -15.88 -43.29
N ILE A 96 -17.91 -14.90 -42.70
CA ILE A 96 -16.68 -15.13 -41.93
C ILE A 96 -16.84 -16.09 -40.74
N TRP A 97 -18.01 -16.11 -40.10
CA TRP A 97 -18.31 -17.02 -39.00
C TRP A 97 -18.35 -18.50 -39.42
N VAL A 98 -18.47 -18.79 -40.72
CA VAL A 98 -18.47 -20.14 -41.27
C VAL A 98 -17.08 -20.50 -41.80
N GLU A 99 -16.46 -19.63 -42.59
CA GLU A 99 -15.22 -19.94 -43.31
C GLU A 99 -13.95 -19.68 -42.48
N HIS A 100 -13.96 -18.65 -41.62
CA HIS A 100 -12.82 -18.27 -40.78
C HIS A 100 -13.25 -17.98 -39.34
N TYR A 101 -13.98 -18.94 -38.76
CA TYR A 101 -14.57 -18.85 -37.42
C TYR A 101 -13.58 -18.37 -36.34
N SER A 102 -12.34 -18.87 -36.30
CA SER A 102 -11.36 -18.53 -35.26
C SER A 102 -10.94 -17.06 -35.27
N LEU A 103 -10.79 -16.48 -36.47
CA LEU A 103 -10.46 -15.06 -36.64
C LEU A 103 -11.65 -14.18 -36.27
N ALA A 104 -12.85 -14.56 -36.73
CA ALA A 104 -14.09 -13.86 -36.39
C ALA A 104 -14.31 -13.86 -34.87
N PHE A 105 -14.22 -15.03 -34.23
CA PHE A 105 -14.37 -15.17 -32.78
C PHE A 105 -13.38 -14.27 -32.04
N SER A 106 -12.10 -14.29 -32.43
CA SER A 106 -11.05 -13.49 -31.78
C SER A 106 -11.29 -11.98 -31.93
N LEU A 107 -11.59 -11.50 -33.14
CA LEU A 107 -11.84 -10.07 -33.40
C LEU A 107 -13.06 -9.55 -32.62
N TYR A 108 -14.18 -10.27 -32.68
CA TYR A 108 -15.39 -9.84 -32.00
C TYR A 108 -15.24 -9.91 -30.48
N ARG A 109 -14.56 -10.94 -29.95
CA ARG A 109 -14.27 -11.07 -28.52
C ARG A 109 -13.38 -9.93 -28.02
N GLU A 110 -12.26 -9.66 -28.69
CA GLU A 110 -11.38 -8.54 -28.34
C GLU A 110 -12.11 -7.20 -28.45
N ARG A 111 -12.95 -7.02 -29.48
CA ARG A 111 -13.74 -5.78 -29.63
C ARG A 111 -14.75 -5.63 -28.50
N ALA A 112 -15.48 -6.67 -28.14
CA ALA A 112 -16.43 -6.62 -27.03
C ALA A 112 -15.74 -6.15 -25.74
N GLU A 113 -14.55 -6.71 -25.43
CA GLU A 113 -13.75 -6.29 -24.29
C GLU A 113 -13.37 -4.81 -24.34
N ILE A 114 -12.86 -4.35 -25.48
CA ILE A 114 -12.44 -2.98 -25.71
C ILE A 114 -13.61 -1.98 -25.66
N GLU A 115 -14.81 -2.38 -26.10
CA GLU A 115 -15.99 -1.52 -26.05
C GLU A 115 -16.35 -1.19 -24.60
N TYR A 116 -16.40 -2.16 -23.69
CA TYR A 116 -16.69 -1.85 -22.28
C TYR A 116 -15.52 -1.10 -21.60
N LEU A 117 -14.27 -1.34 -21.98
CA LEU A 117 -13.11 -0.59 -21.47
C LEU A 117 -13.11 0.88 -21.91
N ASN A 118 -13.82 1.22 -23.00
CA ASN A 118 -14.10 2.60 -23.41
C ASN A 118 -15.45 3.13 -22.86
N GLY A 119 -16.14 2.38 -21.99
CA GLY A 119 -17.46 2.76 -21.45
C GLY A 119 -18.65 2.51 -22.38
N ASN A 120 -18.45 1.90 -23.56
CA ASN A 120 -19.48 1.60 -24.54
C ASN A 120 -20.21 0.27 -24.22
N PHE A 121 -20.79 0.19 -23.03
CA PHE A 121 -21.34 -1.06 -22.50
C PHE A 121 -22.46 -1.69 -23.35
N ALA A 122 -23.30 -0.88 -23.99
CA ALA A 122 -24.40 -1.36 -24.81
C ALA A 122 -23.92 -2.06 -26.10
N GLU A 123 -22.88 -1.52 -26.73
CA GLU A 123 -22.25 -2.11 -27.91
C GLU A 123 -21.53 -3.41 -27.52
N SER A 124 -20.77 -3.38 -26.43
CA SER A 124 -20.13 -4.58 -25.87
C SER A 124 -21.15 -5.70 -25.63
N GLU A 125 -22.28 -5.41 -24.96
CA GLU A 125 -23.30 -6.42 -24.66
C GLU A 125 -23.95 -6.99 -25.94
N THR A 126 -24.11 -6.17 -26.97
CA THR A 126 -24.61 -6.60 -28.29
C THR A 126 -23.64 -7.57 -28.96
N LEU A 127 -22.34 -7.25 -28.93
CA LEU A 127 -21.29 -8.13 -29.44
C LEU A 127 -21.20 -9.43 -28.63
N ILE A 128 -21.25 -9.37 -27.30
CA ILE A 128 -21.24 -10.55 -26.41
C ILE A 128 -22.40 -11.49 -26.74
N LYS A 129 -23.62 -10.97 -26.90
CA LYS A 129 -24.80 -11.78 -27.28
C LYS A 129 -24.62 -12.45 -28.64
N LEU A 130 -24.06 -11.75 -29.61
CA LEU A 130 -23.74 -12.33 -30.92
C LEU A 130 -22.71 -13.47 -30.78
N ILE A 131 -21.62 -13.24 -30.04
CA ILE A 131 -20.56 -14.24 -29.88
C ILE A 131 -21.10 -15.48 -29.15
N LEU A 132 -21.91 -15.32 -28.09
CA LEU A 132 -22.53 -16.46 -27.38
C LEU A 132 -23.39 -17.34 -28.29
N GLN A 133 -24.10 -16.76 -29.25
CA GLN A 133 -24.89 -17.49 -30.23
C GLN A 133 -24.02 -18.25 -31.25
N LYS A 134 -22.83 -17.72 -31.55
CA LYS A 134 -21.89 -18.30 -32.53
C LYS A 134 -20.89 -19.29 -31.92
N SER A 135 -20.64 -19.23 -30.61
CA SER A 135 -19.71 -20.11 -29.90
C SER A 135 -20.03 -21.59 -30.12
N GLN A 136 -19.01 -22.37 -30.49
CA GLN A 136 -19.15 -23.79 -30.85
C GLN A 136 -18.85 -24.74 -29.67
N SER A 137 -18.20 -24.25 -28.62
CA SER A 137 -17.82 -25.03 -27.43
C SER A 137 -18.27 -24.39 -26.11
N ASN A 138 -18.32 -25.21 -25.05
CA ASN A 138 -18.59 -24.72 -23.69
C ASN A 138 -17.46 -23.82 -23.16
N LEU A 139 -16.20 -24.11 -23.52
CA LEU A 139 -15.04 -23.27 -23.17
C LEU A 139 -15.17 -21.85 -23.73
N GLU A 140 -15.51 -21.72 -25.02
CA GLU A 140 -15.71 -20.41 -25.64
C GLU A 140 -16.89 -19.66 -25.04
N LYS A 141 -18.02 -20.35 -24.78
CA LYS A 141 -19.17 -19.73 -24.11
C LYS A 141 -18.79 -19.21 -22.73
N ALA A 142 -17.99 -19.97 -21.98
CA ALA A 142 -17.50 -19.58 -20.66
C ALA A 142 -16.57 -18.35 -20.72
N GLU A 143 -15.65 -18.28 -21.69
CA GLU A 143 -14.83 -17.09 -21.92
C GLU A 143 -15.67 -15.84 -22.22
N VAL A 144 -16.74 -16.00 -22.98
CA VAL A 144 -17.62 -14.89 -23.37
C VAL A 144 -18.53 -14.47 -22.21
N TYR A 145 -19.07 -15.42 -21.44
CA TYR A 145 -19.77 -15.09 -20.20
C TYR A 145 -18.86 -14.38 -19.19
N ASN A 146 -17.57 -14.73 -19.15
CA ASN A 146 -16.60 -14.05 -18.30
C ASN A 146 -16.46 -12.56 -18.65
N LEU A 147 -16.56 -12.17 -19.92
CA LEU A 147 -16.59 -10.74 -20.31
C LEU A 147 -17.85 -10.04 -19.77
N LEU A 148 -19.00 -10.69 -19.88
CA LEU A 148 -20.27 -10.14 -19.38
C LEU A 148 -20.24 -9.94 -17.86
N LEU A 149 -19.62 -10.90 -17.16
CA LEU A 149 -19.43 -10.87 -15.72
C LEU A 149 -18.57 -9.68 -15.27
N ILE A 150 -17.39 -9.50 -15.90
CA ILE A 150 -16.50 -8.37 -15.61
C ILE A 150 -17.22 -7.06 -15.91
N GLN A 151 -17.88 -6.94 -17.06
CA GLN A 151 -18.64 -5.77 -17.45
C GLN A 151 -19.74 -5.42 -16.42
N TYR A 152 -20.57 -6.38 -16.02
CA TYR A 152 -21.63 -6.11 -15.03
C TYR A 152 -21.08 -5.73 -13.67
N THR A 153 -19.93 -6.30 -13.28
CA THR A 153 -19.23 -5.90 -12.05
C THR A 153 -18.80 -4.44 -12.11
N LEU A 154 -18.24 -3.98 -13.24
CA LEU A 154 -17.87 -2.58 -13.45
C LEU A 154 -19.09 -1.63 -13.43
N GLN A 155 -20.24 -2.11 -13.94
CA GLN A 155 -21.50 -1.36 -13.92
C GLN A 155 -22.25 -1.40 -12.57
N LEU A 156 -21.69 -2.03 -11.53
CA LEU A 156 -22.34 -2.27 -10.24
C LEU A 156 -23.63 -3.12 -10.31
N LYS A 157 -23.81 -3.87 -11.39
CA LYS A 157 -24.92 -4.82 -11.58
C LYS A 157 -24.53 -6.19 -11.01
N TYR A 158 -24.33 -6.25 -9.69
CA TYR A 158 -23.77 -7.43 -9.02
C TYR A 158 -24.64 -8.69 -9.21
N GLU A 159 -25.97 -8.55 -9.17
CA GLU A 159 -26.88 -9.69 -9.41
C GLU A 159 -26.77 -10.22 -10.84
N ASP A 160 -26.72 -9.34 -11.84
CA ASP A 160 -26.53 -9.74 -13.24
C ASP A 160 -25.18 -10.40 -13.47
N SER A 161 -24.13 -9.89 -12.80
CA SER A 161 -22.78 -10.49 -12.80
C SER A 161 -22.80 -11.91 -12.24
N ILE A 162 -23.41 -12.11 -11.06
CA ILE A 162 -23.57 -13.42 -10.42
C ILE A 162 -24.35 -14.37 -11.35
N ASN A 163 -25.47 -13.91 -11.92
CA ASN A 163 -26.29 -14.71 -12.83
C ASN A 163 -25.55 -15.13 -14.11
N ALA A 164 -24.72 -14.24 -14.67
CA ALA A 164 -23.85 -14.59 -15.80
C ALA A 164 -22.82 -15.66 -15.41
N GLY A 165 -22.22 -15.53 -14.22
CA GLY A 165 -21.29 -16.52 -13.66
C GLY A 165 -21.93 -17.89 -13.44
N ILE A 166 -23.13 -17.96 -12.86
CA ILE A 166 -23.88 -19.20 -12.64
C ILE A 166 -24.15 -19.91 -13.98
N LYS A 167 -24.60 -19.17 -15.00
CA LYS A 167 -24.82 -19.72 -16.34
C LYS A 167 -23.53 -20.29 -16.95
N ALA A 168 -22.40 -19.65 -16.71
CA ALA A 168 -21.10 -20.12 -17.20
C ALA A 168 -20.62 -21.37 -16.47
N LEU A 169 -20.77 -21.43 -15.14
CA LEU A 169 -20.38 -22.58 -14.31
C LEU A 169 -21.24 -23.83 -14.61
N ALA A 170 -22.53 -23.64 -14.89
CA ALA A 170 -23.43 -24.71 -15.28
C ALA A 170 -22.99 -25.46 -16.56
N LEU A 171 -22.23 -24.79 -17.46
CA LEU A 171 -21.67 -25.43 -18.67
C LEU A 171 -20.66 -26.54 -18.34
N PHE A 172 -20.09 -26.53 -17.14
CA PHE A 172 -19.13 -27.52 -16.63
C PHE A 172 -19.72 -28.40 -15.51
N GLY A 173 -21.05 -28.37 -15.33
CA GLY A 173 -21.74 -29.19 -14.34
C GLY A 173 -21.56 -28.73 -12.88
N LEU A 174 -21.04 -27.52 -12.65
CA LEU A 174 -20.98 -26.91 -11.33
C LEU A 174 -22.23 -26.07 -11.11
N ASP A 175 -23.17 -26.59 -10.31
CA ASP A 175 -24.34 -25.85 -9.87
C ASP A 175 -24.00 -25.04 -8.61
N LEU A 176 -24.11 -23.71 -8.70
CA LEU A 176 -23.79 -22.81 -7.61
C LEU A 176 -25.09 -22.42 -6.89
N PRO A 177 -25.35 -22.92 -5.67
CA PRO A 177 -26.60 -22.65 -4.99
C PRO A 177 -26.69 -21.17 -4.60
N THR A 178 -27.84 -20.56 -4.85
CA THR A 178 -28.15 -19.16 -4.49
C THR A 178 -29.16 -19.05 -3.36
N GLU A 179 -29.83 -20.15 -3.03
CA GLU A 179 -30.87 -20.24 -2.00
C GLU A 179 -30.46 -21.19 -0.88
N ASN A 180 -31.11 -21.08 0.28
CA ASN A 180 -30.88 -21.94 1.46
C ASN A 180 -29.38 -22.00 1.88
N LEU A 181 -28.64 -20.91 1.68
CA LEU A 181 -27.20 -20.86 1.91
C LEU A 181 -26.80 -21.20 3.35
N GLN A 182 -27.68 -20.91 4.33
CA GLN A 182 -27.47 -21.23 5.74
C GLN A 182 -27.37 -22.75 6.00
N THR A 183 -28.02 -23.59 5.19
CA THR A 183 -27.91 -25.06 5.29
C THR A 183 -26.81 -25.61 4.40
N VAL A 184 -26.58 -24.98 3.24
CA VAL A 184 -25.55 -25.39 2.28
C VAL A 184 -24.15 -25.17 2.83
N ILE A 185 -23.87 -24.00 3.42
CA ILE A 185 -22.53 -23.64 3.89
C ILE A 185 -21.95 -24.69 4.87
N PRO A 186 -22.67 -25.10 5.94
CA PRO A 186 -22.19 -26.16 6.83
C PRO A 186 -21.88 -27.49 6.11
N GLN A 187 -22.72 -27.91 5.16
CA GLN A 187 -22.51 -29.16 4.39
C GLN A 187 -21.28 -29.07 3.49
N GLU A 188 -21.12 -27.92 2.82
CA GLU A 188 -19.98 -27.64 1.95
C GLU A 188 -18.66 -27.65 2.74
N LEU A 189 -18.67 -27.06 3.94
CA LEU A 189 -17.54 -27.04 4.87
C LEU A 189 -17.17 -28.43 5.38
N GLU A 190 -18.16 -29.21 5.84
CA GLU A 190 -17.92 -30.57 6.34
C GLU A 190 -17.32 -31.46 5.23
N SER A 191 -17.90 -31.38 4.02
CA SER A 191 -17.37 -32.05 2.84
C SER A 191 -15.92 -31.63 2.54
N LEU A 192 -15.60 -30.33 2.67
CA LEU A 192 -14.26 -29.81 2.43
C LEU A 192 -13.27 -30.30 3.49
N GLN A 193 -13.63 -30.24 4.77
CA GLN A 193 -12.79 -30.71 5.88
C GLN A 193 -12.50 -32.21 5.80
N ASN A 194 -13.46 -33.02 5.35
CA ASN A 194 -13.26 -34.44 5.12
C ASN A 194 -12.33 -34.73 3.92
N SER A 195 -12.29 -33.80 2.95
CA SER A 195 -11.47 -33.93 1.73
C SER A 195 -10.05 -33.40 1.88
N ILE A 196 -9.83 -32.44 2.80
CA ILE A 196 -8.53 -31.81 3.03
C ILE A 196 -7.95 -32.30 4.36
N ASN A 197 -6.80 -32.97 4.33
CA ASN A 197 -5.95 -33.02 5.52
C ASN A 197 -5.22 -31.67 5.65
N ILE A 198 -5.87 -30.69 6.30
CA ILE A 198 -5.37 -29.30 6.45
C ILE A 198 -3.99 -29.28 7.13
N ASN A 199 -3.63 -30.33 7.88
CA ASN A 199 -2.33 -30.47 8.52
C ASN A 199 -1.19 -30.85 7.55
N ASN A 200 -1.47 -31.10 6.26
CA ASN A 200 -0.48 -31.46 5.26
C ASN A 200 -0.55 -30.57 3.99
N LEU A 201 -0.80 -29.27 4.17
CA LEU A 201 -0.77 -28.28 3.09
C LEU A 201 0.58 -28.23 2.36
N SER A 202 1.67 -28.59 3.05
CA SER A 202 3.01 -28.72 2.48
C SER A 202 3.06 -29.75 1.35
N SER A 203 2.39 -30.90 1.50
CA SER A 203 2.34 -31.94 0.46
C SER A 203 1.62 -31.49 -0.81
N LEU A 204 0.79 -30.45 -0.72
CA LEU A 204 0.22 -29.88 -1.92
C LEU A 204 1.35 -29.44 -2.83
N PHE A 205 2.48 -28.85 -2.35
CA PHE A 205 3.66 -28.30 -3.10
C PHE A 205 4.36 -29.25 -4.07
N GLU A 206 4.15 -30.54 -3.93
CA GLU A 206 4.89 -31.56 -4.66
C GLU A 206 4.09 -32.17 -5.81
N GLN A 207 2.82 -31.78 -5.98
CA GLN A 207 1.98 -32.29 -7.05
C GLN A 207 2.35 -31.72 -8.43
N SER A 208 2.03 -32.45 -9.50
CA SER A 208 2.31 -32.00 -10.88
C SER A 208 1.33 -30.92 -11.33
N LEU A 209 1.81 -29.98 -12.17
CA LEU A 209 1.00 -28.94 -12.81
C LEU A 209 -0.12 -29.59 -13.65
N ILE A 210 -1.38 -29.15 -13.47
CA ILE A 210 -2.49 -29.66 -14.28
C ILE A 210 -2.78 -28.72 -15.45
N VAL A 211 -3.06 -29.33 -16.61
CA VAL A 211 -3.21 -28.73 -17.94
C VAL A 211 -4.68 -28.72 -18.41
N GLU A 212 -5.63 -29.08 -17.54
CA GLU A 212 -7.06 -29.22 -17.90
C GLU A 212 -7.76 -27.85 -17.99
N LEU A 213 -8.05 -27.42 -19.23
CA LEU A 213 -8.61 -26.09 -19.53
C LEU A 213 -9.96 -25.82 -18.86
N GLU A 214 -10.81 -26.84 -18.67
CA GLU A 214 -12.13 -26.72 -18.03
C GLU A 214 -12.03 -26.30 -16.55
N LYS A 215 -11.09 -26.88 -15.81
CA LYS A 215 -10.83 -26.50 -14.42
C LYS A 215 -10.27 -25.09 -14.31
N LYS A 216 -9.38 -24.71 -15.23
CA LYS A 216 -8.80 -23.37 -15.29
C LYS A 216 -9.87 -22.30 -15.50
N ILE A 217 -10.77 -22.51 -16.47
CA ILE A 217 -11.86 -21.55 -16.72
C ILE A 217 -12.87 -21.53 -15.57
N THR A 218 -13.16 -22.68 -14.95
CA THR A 218 -14.03 -22.77 -13.76
C THR A 218 -13.49 -21.93 -12.60
N LEU A 219 -12.20 -22.06 -12.29
CA LEU A 219 -11.53 -21.26 -11.26
C LEU A 219 -11.53 -19.77 -11.62
N LYS A 220 -11.28 -19.43 -12.89
CA LYS A 220 -11.34 -18.03 -13.38
C LYS A 220 -12.74 -17.43 -13.22
N LEU A 221 -13.79 -18.18 -13.54
CA LEU A 221 -15.17 -17.74 -13.37
C LEU A 221 -15.50 -17.52 -11.89
N LEU A 222 -15.19 -18.48 -11.01
CA LEU A 222 -15.38 -18.35 -9.56
C LEU A 222 -14.62 -17.14 -8.99
N HIS A 223 -13.39 -16.91 -9.47
CA HIS A 223 -12.58 -15.77 -9.07
C HIS A 223 -13.23 -14.43 -9.43
N ASN A 224 -13.81 -14.33 -10.62
CA ASN A 224 -14.46 -13.09 -11.07
C ASN A 224 -15.86 -12.91 -10.47
N ILE A 225 -16.58 -13.99 -10.11
CA ILE A 225 -17.84 -13.92 -9.33
C ILE A 225 -17.57 -13.37 -7.93
N ALA A 226 -16.43 -13.73 -7.32
CA ALA A 226 -16.16 -13.49 -5.90
C ALA A 226 -16.31 -12.02 -5.49
N PRO A 227 -15.76 -11.00 -6.19
CA PRO A 227 -15.99 -9.59 -5.83
C PRO A 227 -17.46 -9.19 -5.80
N SER A 228 -18.26 -9.62 -6.79
CA SER A 228 -19.69 -9.30 -6.84
C SER A 228 -20.44 -9.97 -5.68
N ALA A 229 -20.17 -11.25 -5.43
CA ALA A 229 -20.77 -11.97 -4.32
C ALA A 229 -20.36 -11.38 -2.96
N TYR A 230 -19.11 -10.95 -2.79
CA TYR A 230 -18.62 -10.37 -1.54
C TYR A 230 -19.39 -9.09 -1.16
N VAL A 231 -19.68 -8.24 -2.14
CA VAL A 231 -20.38 -6.97 -1.91
C VAL A 231 -21.89 -7.14 -1.74
N SER A 232 -22.52 -8.03 -2.50
CA SER A 232 -24.00 -8.15 -2.51
C SER A 232 -24.55 -9.26 -1.60
N ASN A 233 -23.83 -10.37 -1.44
CA ASN A 233 -24.31 -11.54 -0.69
C ASN A 233 -23.13 -12.33 -0.05
N PRO A 234 -22.72 -11.96 1.18
CA PRO A 234 -21.59 -12.59 1.87
C PRO A 234 -21.71 -14.10 2.07
N SER A 235 -22.94 -14.61 2.20
CA SER A 235 -23.21 -16.05 2.29
C SER A 235 -22.90 -16.75 0.97
N LEU A 236 -23.29 -16.16 -0.17
CA LEU A 236 -22.97 -16.70 -1.49
C LEU A 236 -21.46 -16.62 -1.74
N TRP A 237 -20.81 -15.53 -1.32
CA TRP A 237 -19.35 -15.43 -1.40
C TRP A 237 -18.67 -16.61 -0.69
N THR A 238 -19.14 -16.98 0.50
CA THR A 238 -18.63 -18.14 1.24
C THR A 238 -18.74 -19.42 0.40
N VAL A 239 -19.90 -19.68 -0.22
CA VAL A 239 -20.10 -20.85 -1.10
C VAL A 239 -19.19 -20.83 -2.32
N VAL A 240 -19.00 -19.66 -2.95
CA VAL A 240 -18.09 -19.47 -4.10
C VAL A 240 -16.65 -19.83 -3.72
N ILE A 241 -16.18 -19.36 -2.56
CA ILE A 241 -14.82 -19.68 -2.09
C ILE A 241 -14.69 -21.17 -1.76
N LEU A 242 -15.67 -21.79 -1.07
CA LEU A 242 -15.62 -23.21 -0.76
C LEU A 242 -15.57 -24.08 -2.03
N ASN A 243 -16.40 -23.78 -3.02
CA ASN A 243 -16.36 -24.47 -4.32
C ASN A 243 -15.04 -24.23 -5.05
N GLY A 244 -14.53 -23.00 -5.03
CA GLY A 244 -13.23 -22.67 -5.64
C GLY A 244 -12.07 -23.45 -5.01
N VAL A 245 -12.07 -23.63 -3.68
CA VAL A 245 -11.08 -24.46 -2.99
C VAL A 245 -11.23 -25.94 -3.38
N LYS A 246 -12.46 -26.48 -3.42
CA LYS A 246 -12.73 -27.86 -3.87
C LYS A 246 -12.18 -28.10 -5.29
N VAL A 247 -12.51 -27.20 -6.21
CA VAL A 247 -12.00 -27.26 -7.59
C VAL A 247 -10.48 -27.14 -7.58
N ALA A 248 -9.89 -26.19 -6.85
CA ALA A 248 -8.45 -26.02 -6.78
C ALA A 248 -7.73 -27.30 -6.30
N ILE A 249 -8.25 -27.99 -5.30
CA ILE A 249 -7.69 -29.25 -4.80
C ILE A 249 -7.83 -30.38 -5.82
N ALA A 250 -9.02 -30.54 -6.41
CA ALA A 250 -9.26 -31.55 -7.45
C ALA A 250 -8.47 -31.29 -8.74
N SER A 251 -7.99 -30.06 -8.92
CA SER A 251 -7.23 -29.59 -10.07
C SER A 251 -5.72 -29.62 -9.86
N GLY A 252 -5.20 -30.13 -8.75
CA GLY A 252 -3.77 -30.05 -8.45
C GLY A 252 -3.23 -28.61 -8.58
N TYR A 253 -2.02 -28.43 -9.10
CA TYR A 253 -1.44 -27.10 -9.18
C TYR A 253 -1.92 -26.25 -10.35
N SER A 254 -2.51 -25.10 -10.01
CA SER A 254 -2.81 -24.00 -10.93
C SER A 254 -2.49 -22.63 -10.29
N PRO A 255 -2.01 -21.63 -11.04
CA PRO A 255 -1.87 -20.25 -10.53
C PRO A 255 -3.16 -19.69 -9.95
N GLU A 256 -4.31 -20.05 -10.53
CA GLU A 256 -5.65 -19.68 -10.10
C GLU A 256 -5.96 -20.14 -8.66
N ALA A 257 -5.40 -21.26 -8.22
CA ALA A 257 -5.61 -21.80 -6.87
C ALA A 257 -5.07 -20.90 -5.75
N GLY A 258 -4.03 -20.10 -6.03
CA GLY A 258 -3.40 -19.23 -5.03
C GLY A 258 -4.36 -18.20 -4.44
N PHE A 259 -5.30 -17.70 -5.25
CA PHE A 259 -6.39 -16.83 -4.78
C PHE A 259 -7.27 -17.56 -3.77
N PHE A 260 -7.76 -18.76 -4.13
CA PHE A 260 -8.73 -19.50 -3.32
C PHE A 260 -8.16 -19.95 -1.98
N TYR A 261 -6.88 -20.34 -1.92
CA TYR A 261 -6.22 -20.65 -0.65
C TYR A 261 -6.14 -19.42 0.25
N ALA A 262 -5.76 -18.26 -0.30
CA ALA A 262 -5.69 -17.02 0.48
C ALA A 262 -7.07 -16.54 0.97
N THR A 263 -8.11 -16.58 0.11
CA THR A 263 -9.49 -16.23 0.52
C THR A 263 -10.09 -17.24 1.49
N TYR A 264 -9.74 -18.52 1.37
CA TYR A 264 -10.15 -19.52 2.36
C TYR A 264 -9.49 -19.27 3.72
N GLY A 265 -8.25 -18.80 3.72
CA GLY A 265 -7.62 -18.27 4.92
C GLY A 265 -8.45 -17.17 5.59
N ILE A 266 -9.00 -16.23 4.81
CA ILE A 266 -9.90 -15.20 5.36
C ILE A 266 -11.11 -15.84 6.06
N LEU A 267 -11.78 -16.80 5.43
CA LEU A 267 -12.89 -17.52 6.05
C LEU A 267 -12.48 -18.26 7.34
N LEU A 268 -11.33 -18.94 7.33
CA LEU A 268 -10.75 -19.62 8.50
C LEU A 268 -10.50 -18.66 9.66
N ALA A 269 -9.93 -17.49 9.40
CA ALA A 269 -9.70 -16.49 10.43
C ALA A 269 -11.02 -15.90 10.95
N THR A 270 -11.93 -15.49 10.06
CA THR A 270 -13.09 -14.68 10.44
C THR A 270 -14.28 -15.47 10.97
N ILE A 271 -14.51 -16.68 10.44
CA ILE A 271 -15.67 -17.51 10.79
C ILE A 271 -15.26 -18.62 11.76
N PHE A 272 -14.10 -19.24 11.55
CA PHE A 272 -13.68 -20.42 12.31
C PHE A 272 -12.63 -20.13 13.39
N ASN A 273 -12.18 -18.88 13.54
CA ASN A 273 -11.15 -18.46 14.50
C ASN A 273 -9.81 -19.23 14.38
N GLN A 274 -9.48 -19.70 13.17
CA GLN A 274 -8.25 -20.46 12.88
C GLN A 274 -7.17 -19.56 12.26
N TYR A 275 -6.63 -18.64 13.07
CA TYR A 275 -5.73 -17.57 12.61
C TYR A 275 -4.38 -18.07 12.07
N GLN A 276 -3.75 -19.04 12.73
CA GLN A 276 -2.46 -19.60 12.32
C GLN A 276 -2.57 -20.30 10.95
N THR A 277 -3.53 -21.22 10.82
CA THR A 277 -3.81 -21.92 9.56
C THR A 277 -4.20 -20.94 8.44
N ALA A 278 -4.99 -19.92 8.77
CA ALA A 278 -5.35 -18.87 7.81
C ALA A 278 -4.11 -18.16 7.25
N TYR A 279 -3.18 -17.75 8.12
CA TYR A 279 -1.95 -17.10 7.70
C TYR A 279 -1.05 -18.02 6.87
N GLU A 280 -0.93 -19.30 7.24
CA GLU A 280 -0.18 -20.29 6.47
C GLU A 280 -0.75 -20.47 5.06
N LEU A 281 -2.07 -20.49 4.91
CA LEU A 281 -2.75 -20.52 3.61
C LEU A 281 -2.55 -19.23 2.80
N GLY A 282 -2.57 -18.07 3.45
CA GLY A 282 -2.24 -16.79 2.81
C GLY A 282 -0.80 -16.80 2.27
N GLN A 283 0.16 -17.27 3.08
CA GLN A 283 1.57 -17.41 2.68
C GLN A 283 1.74 -18.44 1.55
N LEU A 284 0.99 -19.54 1.59
CA LEU A 284 0.94 -20.52 0.50
C LEU A 284 0.50 -19.86 -0.80
N GLY A 285 -0.62 -19.12 -0.77
CA GLY A 285 -1.11 -18.36 -1.92
C GLY A 285 -0.06 -17.39 -2.48
N LEU A 286 0.66 -16.67 -1.61
CA LEU A 286 1.72 -15.75 -2.02
C LEU A 286 2.91 -16.47 -2.67
N LYS A 287 3.38 -17.57 -2.06
CA LYS A 287 4.52 -18.37 -2.57
C LYS A 287 4.21 -18.97 -3.93
N LEU A 288 2.99 -19.47 -4.13
CA LEU A 288 2.57 -20.04 -5.43
C LEU A 288 2.65 -18.99 -6.54
N ASN A 289 2.28 -17.74 -6.26
CA ASN A 289 2.38 -16.67 -7.24
C ASN A 289 3.80 -16.21 -7.52
N LYS A 290 4.66 -16.09 -6.50
CA LYS A 290 6.07 -15.71 -6.70
C LYS A 290 6.85 -16.73 -7.54
N LYS A 291 6.53 -18.03 -7.44
CA LYS A 291 7.23 -19.11 -8.16
C LYS A 291 7.11 -19.02 -9.69
N TRP A 292 5.96 -18.60 -10.21
CA TRP A 292 5.66 -18.69 -11.66
C TRP A 292 5.59 -17.35 -12.37
N ASN A 293 5.73 -16.24 -11.65
CA ASN A 293 5.79 -14.87 -12.18
C ASN A 293 4.64 -14.51 -13.15
N TYR A 294 3.45 -15.10 -12.97
CA TYR A 294 2.28 -14.73 -13.76
C TYR A 294 1.68 -13.42 -13.22
N PRO A 295 1.59 -12.34 -14.02
CA PRO A 295 1.09 -11.04 -13.55
C PRO A 295 -0.35 -11.09 -13.03
N VAL A 296 -1.22 -11.84 -13.71
CA VAL A 296 -2.69 -11.89 -13.45
C VAL A 296 -3.06 -12.48 -12.08
N TYR A 297 -2.19 -13.29 -11.46
CA TYR A 297 -2.55 -14.00 -10.23
C TYR A 297 -1.95 -13.43 -8.95
N LYS A 298 -1.21 -12.32 -9.03
CA LYS A 298 -0.59 -11.64 -7.88
C LYS A 298 -1.59 -11.03 -6.89
N VAL A 299 -2.89 -11.14 -7.15
CA VAL A 299 -4.00 -10.88 -6.20
C VAL A 299 -3.84 -11.61 -4.87
N SER A 300 -3.25 -12.81 -4.79
CA SER A 300 -3.05 -13.45 -3.47
C SER A 300 -2.13 -12.64 -2.53
N ALA A 301 -1.25 -11.81 -3.09
CA ALA A 301 -0.44 -10.87 -2.33
C ALA A 301 -1.27 -9.74 -1.71
N SER A 302 -2.42 -9.39 -2.30
CA SER A 302 -3.38 -8.49 -1.66
C SER A 302 -4.06 -9.15 -0.48
N LEU A 303 -4.49 -10.39 -0.65
CA LEU A 303 -5.30 -11.09 0.35
C LEU A 303 -4.51 -11.42 1.62
N ILE A 304 -3.19 -11.63 1.52
CA ILE A 304 -2.36 -11.79 2.71
C ILE A 304 -2.32 -10.52 3.58
N SER A 305 -2.49 -9.33 3.00
CA SER A 305 -2.59 -8.10 3.80
C SER A 305 -3.85 -8.07 4.70
N CYS A 306 -4.89 -8.84 4.36
CA CYS A 306 -6.09 -9.06 5.18
C CYS A 306 -5.92 -10.14 6.25
N LEU A 307 -4.78 -10.85 6.27
CA LEU A 307 -4.49 -11.94 7.19
C LEU A 307 -3.31 -11.63 8.10
N ASN A 308 -2.33 -10.87 7.61
CA ASN A 308 -1.07 -10.66 8.29
C ASN A 308 -1.24 -10.02 9.67
N TYR A 309 -2.18 -9.07 9.79
CA TYR A 309 -2.41 -8.34 11.04
C TYR A 309 -2.85 -9.23 12.21
N TRP A 310 -3.25 -10.49 11.97
CA TRP A 310 -3.56 -11.44 13.04
C TRP A 310 -2.33 -11.98 13.76
N LEU A 311 -1.15 -11.99 13.12
CA LEU A 311 0.07 -12.64 13.65
C LEU A 311 1.32 -11.74 13.58
N GLU A 312 1.35 -10.74 12.71
CA GLU A 312 2.46 -9.78 12.63
C GLU A 312 1.99 -8.33 12.86
N PRO A 313 2.92 -7.42 13.21
CA PRO A 313 2.61 -6.00 13.29
C PRO A 313 1.96 -5.48 12.01
N ILE A 314 0.83 -4.79 12.14
CA ILE A 314 0.03 -4.30 10.98
C ILE A 314 0.85 -3.43 10.01
N LYS A 315 1.92 -2.77 10.47
CA LYS A 315 2.84 -1.99 9.63
C LYS A 315 3.48 -2.83 8.51
N ASN A 316 3.67 -4.13 8.71
CA ASN A 316 4.18 -5.04 7.69
C ASN A 316 3.21 -5.21 6.51
N SER A 317 1.90 -4.95 6.71
CA SER A 317 0.92 -4.98 5.64
C SER A 317 1.17 -3.92 4.56
N ASN A 318 1.84 -2.81 4.89
CA ASN A 318 2.10 -1.72 3.94
C ASN A 318 3.02 -2.17 2.80
N VAL A 319 4.04 -2.97 3.11
CA VAL A 319 4.97 -3.51 2.09
C VAL A 319 4.25 -4.47 1.16
N LEU A 320 3.46 -5.38 1.72
CA LEU A 320 2.66 -6.35 0.96
C LEU A 320 1.60 -5.67 0.11
N GLY A 321 0.95 -4.63 0.64
CA GLY A 321 -0.04 -3.81 -0.08
C GLY A 321 0.58 -3.08 -1.26
N HIS A 322 1.79 -2.51 -1.11
CA HIS A 322 2.50 -1.85 -2.20
C HIS A 322 2.99 -2.83 -3.28
N GLU A 323 3.59 -3.97 -2.89
CA GLU A 323 3.97 -5.04 -3.83
C GLU A 323 2.75 -5.54 -4.62
N GLY A 324 1.62 -5.74 -3.94
CA GLY A 324 0.36 -6.14 -4.56
C GLY A 324 -0.18 -5.09 -5.52
N TYR A 325 -0.18 -3.81 -5.12
CA TYR A 325 -0.66 -2.70 -5.95
C TYR A 325 0.16 -2.56 -7.23
N GLN A 326 1.49 -2.53 -7.13
CA GLN A 326 2.37 -2.44 -8.30
C GLN A 326 2.15 -3.63 -9.24
N SER A 327 2.02 -4.82 -8.66
CA SER A 327 1.75 -6.04 -9.41
C SER A 327 0.43 -6.01 -10.18
N ALA A 328 -0.62 -5.42 -9.60
CA ALA A 328 -1.93 -5.25 -10.24
C ALA A 328 -1.89 -4.21 -11.37
N LEU A 329 -1.08 -3.15 -11.23
CA LEU A 329 -0.84 -2.21 -12.31
C LEU A 329 -0.07 -2.87 -13.47
N ASP A 330 1.00 -3.60 -13.17
CA ASP A 330 1.81 -4.29 -14.17
C ASP A 330 1.03 -5.36 -14.95
N SER A 331 -0.03 -5.92 -14.35
CA SER A 331 -0.92 -6.90 -14.99
C SER A 331 -2.12 -6.29 -15.71
N GLY A 332 -2.34 -4.98 -15.58
CA GLY A 332 -3.54 -4.31 -16.10
C GLY A 332 -4.82 -4.58 -15.30
N ASP A 333 -4.74 -5.21 -14.14
CA ASP A 333 -5.88 -5.48 -13.25
C ASP A 333 -6.21 -4.24 -12.39
N LEU A 334 -6.82 -3.25 -13.05
CA LEU A 334 -7.18 -1.98 -12.43
C LEU A 334 -8.22 -2.13 -11.32
N GLN A 335 -9.04 -3.19 -11.38
CA GLN A 335 -10.05 -3.48 -10.37
C GLN A 335 -9.40 -3.87 -9.04
N TYR A 336 -8.52 -4.87 -9.05
CA TYR A 336 -7.80 -5.29 -7.84
C TYR A 336 -6.78 -4.26 -7.37
N ALA A 337 -6.17 -3.49 -8.28
CA ALA A 337 -5.35 -2.35 -7.90
C ALA A 337 -6.13 -1.36 -7.01
N GLY A 338 -7.39 -1.08 -7.37
CA GLY A 338 -8.29 -0.25 -6.55
C GLY A 338 -8.61 -0.89 -5.20
N TYR A 339 -8.92 -2.19 -5.16
CA TYR A 339 -9.23 -2.90 -3.91
C TYR A 339 -8.04 -2.94 -2.94
N LEU A 340 -6.83 -3.05 -3.47
CA LEU A 340 -5.58 -2.95 -2.72
C LEU A 340 -5.38 -1.58 -2.08
N LEU A 341 -5.58 -0.50 -2.85
CA LEU A 341 -5.53 0.86 -2.31
C LEU A 341 -6.60 1.08 -1.23
N ASN A 342 -7.80 0.52 -1.44
CA ASN A 342 -8.86 0.58 -0.44
C ASN A 342 -8.42 -0.12 0.86
N ASN A 343 -7.95 -1.37 0.80
CA ASN A 343 -7.49 -2.08 2.00
C ASN A 343 -6.32 -1.36 2.69
N GLN A 344 -5.38 -0.84 1.90
CA GLN A 344 -4.26 -0.05 2.40
C GLN A 344 -4.76 1.18 3.19
N SER A 345 -5.78 1.89 2.68
CA SER A 345 -6.38 3.03 3.39
C SER A 345 -7.00 2.64 4.74
N LEU A 346 -7.65 1.48 4.83
CA LEU A 346 -8.22 0.97 6.07
C LEU A 346 -7.12 0.61 7.08
N ASN A 347 -6.05 -0.04 6.61
CA ASN A 347 -4.90 -0.38 7.45
C ASN A 347 -4.16 0.86 7.97
N LEU A 348 -4.03 1.91 7.16
CA LEU A 348 -3.42 3.18 7.57
C LEU A 348 -4.26 3.91 8.62
N MET A 349 -5.59 3.90 8.46
CA MET A 349 -6.50 4.45 9.47
C MET A 349 -6.38 3.72 10.81
N ALA A 350 -6.36 2.38 10.80
CA ALA A 350 -6.16 1.56 12.00
C ALA A 350 -4.77 1.75 12.65
N GLN A 351 -3.73 2.02 11.84
CA GLN A 351 -2.37 2.35 12.31
C GLN A 351 -2.28 3.70 13.04
N GLY A 352 -3.24 4.60 12.84
CA GLY A 352 -3.19 5.94 13.42
C GLY A 352 -2.06 6.80 12.86
N VAL A 353 -1.79 6.67 11.56
CA VAL A 353 -0.84 7.56 10.87
C VAL A 353 -1.28 9.02 10.98
N ASN A 354 -0.34 9.95 10.75
CA ASN A 354 -0.64 11.38 10.83
C ASN A 354 -1.74 11.79 9.82
N LEU A 355 -2.87 12.28 10.33
CA LEU A 355 -4.10 12.47 9.56
C LEU A 355 -3.97 13.47 8.40
N PRO A 356 -3.29 14.64 8.55
CA PRO A 356 -3.06 15.55 7.42
C PRO A 356 -2.27 14.93 6.27
N LYS A 357 -1.22 14.15 6.57
CA LYS A 357 -0.45 13.42 5.55
C LYS A 357 -1.31 12.35 4.89
N PHE A 358 -2.08 11.61 5.68
CA PHE A 358 -2.94 10.56 5.17
C PHE A 358 -4.06 11.10 4.27
N LEU A 359 -4.64 12.27 4.58
CA LEU A 359 -5.62 12.93 3.71
C LEU A 359 -5.05 13.24 2.31
N ILE A 360 -3.75 13.56 2.19
CA ILE A 360 -3.09 13.77 0.89
C ILE A 360 -3.05 12.46 0.10
N GLU A 361 -2.73 11.34 0.74
CA GLU A 361 -2.73 10.02 0.10
C GLU A 361 -4.14 9.61 -0.35
N VAL A 362 -5.16 9.78 0.50
CA VAL A 362 -6.56 9.50 0.15
C VAL A 362 -7.01 10.31 -1.08
N LYS A 363 -6.58 11.57 -1.20
CA LYS A 363 -6.84 12.38 -2.41
C LYS A 363 -6.21 11.77 -3.67
N ASN A 364 -5.01 11.19 -3.58
CA ASN A 364 -4.36 10.54 -4.71
C ASN A 364 -5.03 9.21 -5.06
N TYR A 365 -5.44 8.42 -4.06
CA TYR A 365 -6.19 7.18 -4.28
C TYR A 365 -7.55 7.45 -4.91
N LEU A 366 -8.26 8.51 -4.50
CA LEU A 366 -9.50 8.95 -5.13
C LEU A 366 -9.29 9.32 -6.61
N LYS A 367 -8.22 10.05 -6.96
CA LYS A 367 -7.91 10.36 -8.37
C LYS A 367 -7.74 9.10 -9.21
N PHE A 368 -7.03 8.10 -8.68
CA PHE A 368 -6.89 6.80 -9.35
C PHE A 368 -8.26 6.13 -9.50
N ALA A 369 -9.04 6.04 -8.43
CA ALA A 369 -10.35 5.38 -8.44
C ALA A 369 -11.34 6.04 -9.41
N TYR A 370 -11.36 7.37 -9.51
CA TYR A 370 -12.14 8.10 -10.53
C TYR A 370 -11.66 7.81 -11.95
N LYS A 371 -10.34 7.75 -12.18
CA LYS A 371 -9.78 7.45 -13.49
C LYS A 371 -10.11 6.03 -13.95
N THR A 372 -10.22 5.08 -13.03
CA THR A 372 -10.50 3.66 -13.32
C THR A 372 -11.95 3.26 -13.13
N GLU A 373 -12.85 4.23 -12.88
CA GLU A 373 -14.28 4.02 -12.62
C GLU A 373 -14.55 2.98 -11.51
N ASN A 374 -13.65 2.87 -10.53
CA ASN A 374 -13.79 1.90 -9.44
C ASN A 374 -14.71 2.45 -8.35
N HIS A 375 -16.02 2.38 -8.60
CA HIS A 375 -17.05 2.99 -7.76
C HIS A 375 -17.05 2.54 -6.30
N LEU A 376 -16.78 1.25 -6.01
CA LEU A 376 -16.68 0.76 -4.63
C LEU A 376 -15.61 1.53 -3.83
N VAL A 377 -14.46 1.74 -4.46
CA VAL A 377 -13.32 2.46 -3.87
C VAL A 377 -13.62 3.96 -3.78
N ILE A 378 -14.24 4.54 -4.82
CA ILE A 378 -14.71 5.93 -4.80
C ILE A 378 -15.62 6.17 -3.60
N ASP A 379 -16.64 5.32 -3.40
CA ASP A 379 -17.61 5.47 -2.32
C ASP A 379 -16.92 5.36 -0.95
N THR A 380 -16.09 4.34 -0.76
CA THR A 380 -15.41 4.08 0.52
C THR A 380 -14.45 5.22 0.88
N LEU A 381 -13.62 5.67 -0.06
CA LEU A 381 -12.65 6.74 0.17
C LEU A 381 -13.34 8.11 0.33
N THR A 382 -14.50 8.32 -0.29
CA THR A 382 -15.30 9.54 -0.09
C THR A 382 -15.83 9.61 1.34
N GLY A 383 -16.40 8.51 1.85
CA GLY A 383 -16.82 8.42 3.25
C GLY A 383 -15.67 8.62 4.23
N LEU A 384 -14.53 7.95 4.01
CA LEU A 384 -13.33 8.10 4.83
C LEU A 384 -12.81 9.55 4.82
N ARG A 385 -12.82 10.20 3.66
CA ARG A 385 -12.37 11.59 3.54
C ARG A 385 -13.22 12.56 4.39
N GLY A 386 -14.55 12.36 4.46
CA GLY A 386 -15.42 13.15 5.34
C GLY A 386 -15.01 13.04 6.81
N ILE A 387 -14.72 11.81 7.27
CA ILE A 387 -14.20 11.56 8.63
C ILE A 387 -12.86 12.26 8.87
N LEU A 388 -11.93 12.14 7.92
CA LEU A 388 -10.61 12.77 8.04
C LEU A 388 -10.73 14.28 8.13
N LEU A 389 -11.53 14.92 7.25
CA LEU A 389 -11.79 16.36 7.26
C LEU A 389 -12.34 16.84 8.61
N ASN A 390 -13.26 16.06 9.20
CA ASN A 390 -13.79 16.37 10.53
C ASN A 390 -12.70 16.36 11.60
N LEU A 391 -11.89 15.29 11.67
CA LEU A 391 -10.83 15.14 12.67
C LEU A 391 -9.74 16.21 12.55
N ILE A 392 -9.36 16.60 11.33
CA ILE A 392 -8.30 17.61 11.11
C ILE A 392 -8.78 19.06 11.25
N GLY A 393 -10.07 19.30 11.50
CA GLY A 393 -10.58 20.64 11.76
C GLY A 393 -11.17 21.39 10.56
N GLU A 394 -11.41 20.72 9.42
CA GLU A 394 -11.82 21.35 8.15
C GLU A 394 -13.35 21.34 7.91
N THR A 395 -14.14 20.80 8.84
CA THR A 395 -15.61 20.85 8.82
C THR A 395 -16.15 22.07 9.62
N PRO A 396 -17.43 22.47 9.44
CA PRO A 396 -18.00 23.60 10.19
C PRO A 396 -18.06 23.40 11.72
N ASP A 397 -18.36 22.18 12.17
CA ASP A 397 -18.51 21.86 13.59
C ASP A 397 -18.12 20.40 13.90
N LEU A 398 -18.27 20.03 15.17
CA LEU A 398 -17.84 18.75 15.75
C LEU A 398 -18.65 17.56 15.20
N LEU A 399 -19.93 17.75 14.85
CA LEU A 399 -20.84 16.70 14.37
C LEU A 399 -21.15 16.79 12.86
N SER A 400 -20.59 17.77 12.16
CA SER A 400 -20.63 17.83 10.70
C SER A 400 -19.56 16.91 10.10
N PHE A 401 -20.01 15.97 9.27
CA PHE A 401 -19.17 15.05 8.51
C PHE A 401 -19.31 15.24 6.99
N ASP A 402 -19.72 16.43 6.57
CA ASP A 402 -19.90 16.75 5.16
C ASP A 402 -18.56 16.68 4.43
N ALA A 403 -18.52 15.92 3.33
CA ALA A 403 -17.41 15.97 2.40
C ALA A 403 -17.60 17.19 1.47
N LEU A 404 -16.51 17.84 1.08
CA LEU A 404 -16.54 19.01 0.17
C LEU A 404 -17.35 18.79 -1.12
N GLU A 405 -17.47 17.54 -1.59
CA GLU A 405 -18.19 17.19 -2.81
C GLU A 405 -19.64 16.73 -2.59
N ILE A 406 -19.97 16.15 -1.42
CA ILE A 406 -21.28 15.53 -1.16
C ILE A 406 -21.62 15.70 0.33
N PRO A 407 -22.80 16.28 0.66
CA PRO A 407 -23.31 16.32 2.03
C PRO A 407 -23.44 14.92 2.64
N GLU A 408 -23.26 14.80 3.95
CA GLU A 408 -23.32 13.50 4.64
C GLU A 408 -24.67 12.80 4.40
N ALA A 409 -25.78 13.54 4.53
CA ALA A 409 -27.12 13.01 4.35
C ALA A 409 -27.31 12.41 2.95
N ASP A 410 -26.77 13.06 1.92
CA ASP A 410 -26.83 12.58 0.54
C ASP A 410 -25.95 11.35 0.33
N TYR A 411 -24.78 11.30 0.97
CA TYR A 411 -23.90 10.12 0.94
C TYR A 411 -24.61 8.90 1.54
N ILE A 412 -25.23 9.05 2.71
CA ILE A 412 -25.96 7.97 3.39
C ILE A 412 -27.18 7.54 2.56
N ASP A 413 -28.01 8.47 2.10
CA ASP A 413 -29.23 8.17 1.32
C ASP A 413 -28.88 7.43 0.02
N ARG A 414 -27.87 7.90 -0.73
CA ARG A 414 -27.39 7.21 -1.94
C ARG A 414 -26.82 5.84 -1.63
N SER A 415 -26.14 5.67 -0.50
CA SER A 415 -25.56 4.39 -0.12
C SER A 415 -26.65 3.38 0.24
N GLN A 416 -27.70 3.81 0.94
CA GLN A 416 -28.85 2.96 1.29
C GLN A 416 -29.68 2.59 0.06
N LYS A 417 -30.03 3.56 -0.78
CA LYS A 417 -30.85 3.33 -2.00
C LYS A 417 -30.18 2.38 -2.98
N ASN A 418 -28.85 2.48 -3.11
CA ASN A 418 -28.08 1.64 -4.02
C ASN A 418 -27.51 0.38 -3.34
N GLN A 419 -27.97 0.04 -2.12
CA GLN A 419 -27.54 -1.14 -1.37
C GLN A 419 -26.01 -1.26 -1.21
N LYS A 420 -25.32 -0.12 -1.04
CA LYS A 420 -23.86 -0.04 -0.87
C LYS A 420 -23.46 -0.34 0.58
N PHE A 421 -23.84 -1.52 1.08
CA PHE A 421 -23.67 -1.90 2.48
C PHE A 421 -22.21 -1.94 2.93
N TYR A 422 -21.29 -2.34 2.04
CA TYR A 422 -19.84 -2.34 2.29
C TYR A 422 -19.31 -0.96 2.72
N SER A 423 -19.46 0.05 1.86
CA SER A 423 -18.92 1.39 2.10
C SER A 423 -19.65 2.10 3.25
N LEU A 424 -20.96 1.83 3.40
CA LEU A 424 -21.76 2.35 4.49
C LEU A 424 -21.32 1.79 5.85
N CYS A 425 -21.05 0.49 5.94
CA CYS A 425 -20.55 -0.14 7.16
C CYS A 425 -19.24 0.51 7.63
N LEU A 426 -18.26 0.64 6.72
CA LEU A 426 -16.96 1.26 7.01
C LEU A 426 -17.10 2.71 7.47
N TYR A 427 -17.90 3.51 6.76
CA TYR A 427 -18.18 4.89 7.14
C TYR A 427 -18.76 4.97 8.56
N LYS A 428 -19.76 4.15 8.87
CA LYS A 428 -20.40 4.13 10.18
C LYS A 428 -19.43 3.68 11.28
N ILE A 429 -18.52 2.73 11.03
CA ILE A 429 -17.47 2.35 12.00
C ILE A 429 -16.56 3.54 12.31
N PHE A 430 -16.09 4.24 11.28
CA PHE A 430 -15.23 5.41 11.50
C PHE A 430 -15.98 6.55 12.20
N LYS A 431 -17.24 6.80 11.85
CA LYS A 431 -18.09 7.78 12.53
C LYS A 431 -18.30 7.41 14.00
N LEU A 432 -18.55 6.12 14.30
CA LEU A 432 -18.66 5.59 15.67
C LEU A 432 -17.42 5.90 16.49
N GLN A 433 -16.23 5.64 15.94
CA GLN A 433 -14.97 5.96 16.58
C GLN A 433 -14.87 7.45 16.91
N VAL A 434 -15.19 8.32 15.95
CA VAL A 434 -15.12 9.78 16.16
C VAL A 434 -16.13 10.27 17.19
N LEU A 435 -17.37 9.78 17.15
CA LEU A 435 -18.40 10.11 18.16
C LEU A 435 -17.96 9.72 19.56
N TYR A 436 -17.37 8.52 19.73
CA TYR A 436 -16.83 8.10 21.01
C TYR A 436 -15.67 8.99 21.47
N LEU A 437 -14.73 9.32 20.57
CA LEU A 437 -13.63 10.25 20.87
C LEU A 437 -14.17 11.61 21.33
N TYR A 438 -15.26 12.10 20.73
CA TYR A 438 -15.88 13.35 21.17
C TYR A 438 -16.78 13.22 22.42
N GLY A 439 -16.93 12.02 22.99
CA GLY A 439 -17.76 11.81 24.19
C GLY A 439 -19.27 11.75 23.91
N GLU A 440 -19.68 11.67 22.64
CA GLU A 440 -21.07 11.58 22.17
C GLU A 440 -21.58 10.13 22.27
N VAL A 441 -21.52 9.58 23.48
CA VAL A 441 -21.68 8.14 23.74
C VAL A 441 -23.09 7.60 23.46
N GLU A 442 -24.12 8.44 23.53
CA GLU A 442 -25.51 8.04 23.23
C GLU A 442 -25.75 7.91 21.72
N GLN A 443 -25.20 8.84 20.94
CA GLN A 443 -25.25 8.78 19.47
C GLN A 443 -24.39 7.61 18.96
N ALA A 444 -23.22 7.41 19.56
CA ALA A 444 -22.34 6.29 19.25
C ALA A 444 -23.02 4.93 19.55
N LEU A 445 -23.78 4.83 20.64
CA LEU A 445 -24.53 3.62 20.98
C LEU A 445 -25.60 3.26 19.94
N LYS A 446 -26.36 4.24 19.42
CA LYS A 446 -27.32 3.98 18.34
C LYS A 446 -26.62 3.41 17.10
N LEU A 447 -25.47 3.98 16.76
CA LEU A 447 -24.70 3.56 15.60
C LEU A 447 -24.09 2.16 15.76
N THR A 448 -23.74 1.73 16.98
CA THR A 448 -23.25 0.35 17.20
C THR A 448 -24.25 -0.71 16.73
N LEU A 449 -25.55 -0.54 17.02
CA LEU A 449 -26.59 -1.49 16.63
C LEU A 449 -26.76 -1.54 15.10
N GLU A 450 -26.74 -0.38 14.45
CA GLU A 450 -26.85 -0.30 12.99
C GLU A 450 -25.64 -0.91 12.27
N VAL A 451 -24.45 -0.83 12.86
CA VAL A 451 -23.23 -1.41 12.28
C VAL A 451 -23.22 -2.94 12.43
N GLU A 452 -23.73 -3.46 13.55
CA GLU A 452 -23.74 -4.90 13.85
C GLU A 452 -24.42 -5.71 12.73
N GLU A 453 -25.53 -5.21 12.18
CA GLU A 453 -26.25 -5.82 11.05
C GLU A 453 -25.46 -5.78 9.72
N LEU A 454 -24.52 -4.84 9.59
CA LEU A 454 -23.75 -4.61 8.38
C LEU A 454 -22.36 -5.28 8.39
N LEU A 455 -21.87 -5.74 9.55
CA LEU A 455 -20.56 -6.41 9.67
C LEU A 455 -20.33 -7.57 8.70
N PRO A 456 -21.33 -8.40 8.35
CA PRO A 456 -21.13 -9.49 7.38
C PRO A 456 -20.67 -9.02 6.00
N PHE A 457 -20.87 -7.76 5.64
CA PHE A 457 -20.45 -7.21 4.34
C PHE A 457 -18.97 -6.81 4.29
N ILE A 458 -18.24 -6.83 5.41
CA ILE A 458 -16.83 -6.39 5.48
C ILE A 458 -15.91 -7.46 6.09
N LEU A 459 -16.23 -8.74 5.84
CA LEU A 459 -15.47 -9.88 6.36
C LEU A 459 -13.99 -9.79 6.02
N GLY A 460 -13.13 -9.98 7.03
CA GLY A 460 -11.68 -10.04 6.85
C GLY A 460 -10.96 -8.68 6.88
N LEU A 461 -11.67 -7.58 7.11
CA LEU A 461 -11.06 -6.26 7.22
C LEU A 461 -10.70 -5.93 8.68
N ILE A 462 -9.57 -5.23 8.87
CA ILE A 462 -9.14 -4.76 10.19
C ILE A 462 -10.20 -3.87 10.88
N SER A 463 -11.01 -3.14 10.10
CA SER A 463 -12.08 -2.28 10.60
C SER A 463 -13.10 -3.01 11.49
N VAL A 464 -13.27 -4.32 11.30
CA VAL A 464 -14.11 -5.15 12.18
C VAL A 464 -13.55 -5.18 13.60
N THR A 465 -12.22 -5.23 13.75
CA THR A 465 -11.56 -5.18 15.06
C THR A 465 -11.74 -3.81 15.73
N GLU A 466 -11.72 -2.72 14.95
CA GLU A 466 -11.99 -1.37 15.45
C GLU A 466 -13.43 -1.25 15.96
N TYR A 467 -14.40 -1.82 15.23
CA TYR A 467 -15.79 -1.89 15.70
C TYR A 467 -15.90 -2.57 17.06
N TYR A 468 -15.31 -3.77 17.24
CA TYR A 468 -15.41 -4.49 18.51
C TYR A 468 -14.75 -3.74 19.67
N PHE A 469 -13.65 -3.05 19.40
CA PHE A 469 -12.96 -2.23 20.40
C PHE A 469 -13.81 -1.04 20.85
N TYR A 470 -14.23 -0.19 19.91
CA TYR A 470 -15.01 1.00 20.24
C TYR A 470 -16.41 0.64 20.75
N SER A 471 -17.06 -0.40 20.22
CA SER A 471 -18.35 -0.86 20.76
C SER A 471 -18.24 -1.31 22.22
N ALA A 472 -17.19 -2.03 22.61
CA ALA A 472 -16.98 -2.38 24.03
C ALA A 472 -16.88 -1.14 24.91
N LEU A 473 -16.07 -0.15 24.52
CA LEU A 473 -15.91 1.10 25.26
C LEU A 473 -17.21 1.94 25.31
N ILE A 474 -17.97 1.99 24.21
CA ILE A 474 -19.27 2.68 24.14
C ILE A 474 -20.29 2.02 25.06
N LEU A 475 -20.38 0.68 25.05
CA LEU A 475 -21.28 -0.08 25.92
C LEU A 475 -20.94 0.18 27.38
N ILE A 476 -19.66 0.11 27.74
CA ILE A 476 -19.15 0.43 29.09
C ILE A 476 -19.56 1.86 29.50
N ALA A 477 -19.34 2.84 28.65
CA ALA A 477 -19.66 4.24 28.94
C ALA A 477 -21.16 4.52 29.15
N ASN A 478 -22.03 3.63 28.67
CA ASN A 478 -23.49 3.72 28.80
C ASN A 478 -24.07 2.79 29.87
N LEU A 479 -23.29 1.92 30.53
CA LEU A 479 -23.80 0.93 31.50
C LEU A 479 -24.63 1.59 32.61
N GLU A 480 -24.13 2.67 33.21
CA GLU A 480 -24.84 3.37 34.30
C GLU A 480 -26.08 4.16 33.82
N ARG A 481 -26.26 4.33 32.50
CA ARG A 481 -27.34 5.14 31.89
C ARG A 481 -28.55 4.31 31.44
N VAL A 482 -28.43 2.99 31.42
CA VAL A 482 -29.46 2.08 30.91
C VAL A 482 -30.07 1.23 32.04
N PRO A 483 -31.31 0.70 31.89
CA PRO A 483 -31.94 -0.17 32.87
C PRO A 483 -31.17 -1.48 33.09
N ALA A 484 -31.30 -2.08 34.28
CA ALA A 484 -30.57 -3.30 34.68
C ALA A 484 -30.68 -4.48 33.68
N SER A 485 -31.83 -4.65 33.02
CA SER A 485 -32.01 -5.68 31.98
C SER A 485 -31.09 -5.46 30.77
N GLN A 486 -30.89 -4.20 30.37
CA GLN A 486 -30.02 -3.83 29.26
C GLN A 486 -28.54 -3.81 29.69
N GLN A 487 -28.26 -3.50 30.96
CA GLN A 487 -26.90 -3.61 31.52
C GLN A 487 -26.35 -5.03 31.40
N GLN A 488 -27.14 -6.04 31.72
CA GLN A 488 -26.72 -7.44 31.60
C GLN A 488 -26.38 -7.80 30.14
N GLN A 489 -27.22 -7.40 29.19
CA GLN A 489 -26.97 -7.61 27.76
C GLN A 489 -25.67 -6.92 27.30
N PHE A 490 -25.40 -5.72 27.81
CA PHE A 490 -24.17 -4.99 27.48
C PHE A 490 -22.95 -5.70 28.05
N LEU A 491 -23.00 -6.16 29.30
CA LEU A 491 -21.90 -6.93 29.93
C LEU A 491 -21.62 -8.23 29.18
N GLU A 492 -22.65 -8.96 28.72
CA GLU A 492 -22.49 -10.16 27.91
C GLU A 492 -21.81 -9.86 26.56
N LYS A 493 -22.22 -8.78 25.88
CA LYS A 493 -21.57 -8.31 24.64
C LYS A 493 -20.11 -7.89 24.86
N ILE A 494 -19.84 -7.12 25.92
CA ILE A 494 -18.47 -6.69 26.26
C ILE A 494 -17.59 -7.92 26.53
N LYS A 495 -18.09 -8.90 27.30
CA LYS A 495 -17.38 -10.14 27.57
C LYS A 495 -17.06 -10.90 26.28
N SER A 496 -18.04 -11.06 25.38
CA SER A 496 -17.81 -11.70 24.07
C SER A 496 -16.76 -10.96 23.24
N ASN A 497 -16.75 -9.63 23.27
CA ASN A 497 -15.73 -8.83 22.58
C ASN A 497 -14.34 -9.02 23.20
N GLN A 498 -14.25 -9.06 24.53
CA GLN A 498 -12.98 -9.30 25.24
C GLN A 498 -12.44 -10.71 25.04
N GLU A 499 -13.30 -11.73 24.93
CA GLU A 499 -12.87 -13.10 24.56
C GLU A 499 -12.20 -13.12 23.18
N LYS A 500 -12.75 -12.40 22.19
CA LYS A 500 -12.13 -12.23 20.87
C LYS A 500 -10.79 -11.51 20.97
N PHE A 501 -10.75 -10.36 21.65
CA PHE A 501 -9.52 -9.58 21.83
C PHE A 501 -8.43 -10.34 22.58
N LYS A 502 -8.82 -11.21 23.52
CA LYS A 502 -7.85 -12.06 24.22
C LYS A 502 -7.14 -12.98 23.24
N ILE A 503 -7.89 -13.72 22.43
CA ILE A 503 -7.33 -14.58 21.37
C ILE A 503 -6.44 -13.78 20.42
N TRP A 504 -6.90 -12.61 19.97
CA TRP A 504 -6.13 -11.76 19.05
C TRP A 504 -4.85 -11.23 19.69
N SER A 505 -4.90 -10.83 20.96
CA SER A 505 -3.74 -10.35 21.70
C SER A 505 -2.72 -11.45 21.97
N ASP A 506 -3.16 -12.70 22.15
CA ASP A 506 -2.26 -13.85 22.31
C ASP A 506 -1.55 -14.18 21.00
N ASN A 507 -2.22 -13.99 19.85
CA ASN A 507 -1.64 -14.20 18.53
C ASN A 507 -0.71 -13.05 18.07
N CYS A 508 -1.12 -11.80 18.28
CA CYS A 508 -0.32 -10.62 17.94
C CYS A 508 -0.45 -9.52 19.01
N PRO A 509 0.36 -9.58 20.09
CA PRO A 509 0.32 -8.61 21.17
C PRO A 509 0.52 -7.18 20.69
N THR A 510 1.44 -6.97 19.73
CA THR A 510 1.77 -5.65 19.19
C THR A 510 0.52 -4.93 18.67
N ASN A 511 -0.41 -5.62 18.00
CA ASN A 511 -1.58 -4.99 17.40
C ASN A 511 -2.76 -4.82 18.37
N PHE A 512 -2.96 -5.78 19.28
CA PHE A 512 -4.23 -5.92 19.99
C PHE A 512 -4.15 -5.81 21.51
N LEU A 513 -2.98 -5.99 22.12
CA LEU A 513 -2.84 -6.04 23.58
C LEU A 513 -3.26 -4.71 24.24
N SER A 514 -2.86 -3.58 23.67
CA SER A 514 -3.23 -2.26 24.20
C SER A 514 -4.75 -2.04 24.25
N LYS A 515 -5.47 -2.50 23.21
CA LYS A 515 -6.93 -2.42 23.12
C LYS A 515 -7.61 -3.32 24.15
N TYR A 516 -7.14 -4.57 24.27
CA TYR A 516 -7.62 -5.51 25.28
C TYR A 516 -7.47 -4.94 26.70
N LEU A 517 -6.28 -4.45 27.03
CA LEU A 517 -5.96 -3.89 28.35
C LEU A 517 -6.78 -2.65 28.67
N LEU A 518 -7.03 -1.78 27.69
CA LEU A 518 -7.82 -0.57 27.91
C LEU A 518 -9.28 -0.88 28.27
N VAL A 519 -9.87 -1.88 27.61
CA VAL A 519 -11.23 -2.33 27.93
C VAL A 519 -11.28 -2.99 29.32
N GLU A 520 -10.29 -3.81 29.68
CA GLU A 520 -10.17 -4.36 31.04
C GLU A 520 -10.01 -3.26 32.09
N ALA A 521 -9.23 -2.21 31.81
CA ALA A 521 -9.04 -1.08 32.73
C ALA A 521 -10.37 -0.35 33.02
N GLU A 522 -11.17 -0.13 31.98
CA GLU A 522 -12.50 0.49 32.10
C GLU A 522 -13.52 -0.44 32.80
N LEU A 523 -13.47 -1.75 32.58
CA LEU A 523 -14.26 -2.72 33.34
C LEU A 523 -13.89 -2.73 34.82
N ALA A 524 -12.59 -2.72 35.14
CA ALA A 524 -12.08 -2.64 36.50
C ALA A 524 -12.51 -1.33 37.18
N ARG A 525 -12.51 -0.21 36.43
CA ARG A 525 -13.03 1.09 36.90
C ARG A 525 -14.50 1.00 37.32
N ILE A 526 -15.38 0.46 36.46
CA ILE A 526 -16.82 0.35 36.78
C ILE A 526 -17.05 -0.63 37.94
N SER A 527 -16.22 -1.67 38.04
CA SER A 527 -16.27 -2.65 39.14
C SER A 527 -15.67 -2.12 40.44
N GLN A 528 -15.28 -0.84 40.50
CA GLN A 528 -14.65 -0.18 41.65
C GLN A 528 -13.29 -0.77 42.10
N HIS A 529 -12.62 -1.54 41.24
CA HIS A 529 -11.29 -2.09 41.48
C HIS A 529 -10.18 -1.09 41.09
N SER A 530 -10.09 0.01 41.83
CA SER A 530 -9.29 1.19 41.46
C SER A 530 -7.80 0.91 41.23
N PHE A 531 -7.14 0.08 42.05
CA PHE A 531 -5.71 -0.23 41.87
C PHE A 531 -5.46 -1.05 40.59
N ALA A 532 -6.27 -2.09 40.37
CA ALA A 532 -6.17 -2.90 39.16
C ALA A 532 -6.44 -2.06 37.89
N ALA A 533 -7.40 -1.12 37.95
CA ALA A 533 -7.69 -0.23 36.84
C ALA A 533 -6.47 0.63 36.45
N ILE A 534 -5.75 1.20 37.43
CA ILE A 534 -4.55 2.03 37.18
C ILE A 534 -3.45 1.19 36.53
N ASP A 535 -3.14 0.02 37.07
CA ASP A 535 -2.11 -0.87 36.53
C ASP A 535 -2.43 -1.27 35.08
N LEU A 536 -3.71 -1.51 34.77
CA LEU A 536 -4.16 -1.83 33.42
C LEU A 536 -4.08 -0.63 32.48
N TYR A 537 -4.41 0.58 32.93
CA TYR A 537 -4.24 1.80 32.13
C TYR A 537 -2.77 2.04 31.78
N GLU A 538 -1.86 1.92 32.76
CA GLU A 538 -0.43 2.11 32.53
C GLU A 538 0.12 1.11 31.52
N GLN A 539 -0.26 -0.16 31.63
CA GLN A 539 0.10 -1.19 30.65
C GLN A 539 -0.51 -0.92 29.26
N ALA A 540 -1.76 -0.48 29.19
CA ALA A 540 -2.40 -0.12 27.92
C ALA A 540 -1.68 1.05 27.22
N ILE A 541 -1.26 2.07 27.97
CA ILE A 541 -0.50 3.22 27.47
C ILE A 541 0.88 2.75 26.97
N ALA A 542 1.62 2.01 27.80
CA ALA A 542 2.97 1.56 27.46
C ALA A 542 2.97 0.68 26.19
N THR A 543 2.07 -0.31 26.11
CA THR A 543 1.96 -1.21 24.95
C THR A 543 1.49 -0.48 23.69
N ALA A 544 0.57 0.48 23.80
CA ALA A 544 0.16 1.31 22.66
C ALA A 544 1.31 2.18 22.14
N GLN A 545 2.13 2.72 23.05
CA GLN A 545 3.28 3.57 22.71
C GLN A 545 4.40 2.77 22.05
N GLU A 546 4.71 1.58 22.57
CA GLU A 546 5.70 0.67 21.97
C GLU A 546 5.29 0.23 20.56
N ALA A 547 4.02 -0.12 20.37
CA ALA A 547 3.49 -0.47 19.04
C ALA A 547 3.36 0.75 18.10
N GLY A 548 3.30 1.97 18.65
CA GLY A 548 3.21 3.22 17.93
C GLY A 548 1.79 3.60 17.47
N PHE A 549 0.75 3.13 18.16
CA PHE A 549 -0.64 3.54 17.93
C PHE A 549 -0.96 4.82 18.70
N ILE A 550 -0.53 5.97 18.16
CA ILE A 550 -0.60 7.26 18.85
C ILE A 550 -2.02 7.69 19.24
N GLN A 551 -3.02 7.32 18.43
CA GLN A 551 -4.43 7.55 18.71
C GLN A 551 -4.91 6.77 19.94
N ASN A 552 -4.41 5.54 20.12
CA ASN A 552 -4.73 4.71 21.28
C ASN A 552 -3.97 5.21 22.53
N VAL A 553 -2.73 5.69 22.37
CA VAL A 553 -2.01 6.38 23.47
C VAL A 553 -2.81 7.60 23.96
N GLY A 554 -3.33 8.40 23.03
CA GLY A 554 -4.16 9.55 23.34
C GLY A 554 -5.45 9.17 24.08
N LEU A 555 -6.17 8.17 23.56
CA LEU A 555 -7.41 7.68 24.17
C LEU A 555 -7.18 7.08 25.56
N SER A 556 -6.17 6.23 25.72
CA SER A 556 -5.86 5.62 27.02
C SER A 556 -5.55 6.68 28.06
N ASN A 557 -4.71 7.67 27.73
CA ASN A 557 -4.43 8.79 28.62
C ASN A 557 -5.67 9.64 28.94
N GLU A 558 -6.55 9.90 27.97
CA GLU A 558 -7.79 10.63 28.23
C GLU A 558 -8.69 9.89 29.22
N LEU A 559 -8.82 8.57 29.08
CA LEU A 559 -9.62 7.74 30.00
C LEU A 559 -8.98 7.68 31.40
N THR A 560 -7.66 7.52 31.49
CA THR A 560 -6.93 7.59 32.78
C THR A 560 -7.09 8.95 33.44
N ALA A 561 -7.08 10.05 32.67
CA ALA A 561 -7.35 11.38 33.20
C ALA A 561 -8.76 11.48 33.79
N LYS A 562 -9.78 11.00 33.08
CA LYS A 562 -11.17 10.96 33.57
C LYS A 562 -11.29 10.13 34.85
N PHE A 563 -10.61 8.99 34.93
CA PHE A 563 -10.53 8.19 36.15
C PHE A 563 -9.98 9.00 37.33
N TRP A 564 -8.85 9.71 37.17
CA TRP A 564 -8.27 10.51 38.25
C TRP A 564 -9.10 11.74 38.62
N ILE A 565 -9.81 12.34 37.68
CA ILE A 565 -10.75 13.44 37.95
C ILE A 565 -11.89 12.94 38.85
N ASN A 566 -12.46 11.76 38.54
CA ASN A 566 -13.53 11.16 39.36
C ASN A 566 -13.08 10.76 40.78
N GLN A 567 -11.76 10.67 41.02
CA GLN A 567 -11.15 10.39 42.32
C GLN A 567 -10.61 11.67 43.02
N ASP A 568 -10.96 12.86 42.50
CA ASP A 568 -10.49 14.17 42.98
C ASP A 568 -8.95 14.32 43.00
N LYS A 569 -8.23 13.60 42.13
CA LYS A 569 -6.76 13.66 42.03
C LYS A 569 -6.28 14.43 40.80
N LEU A 570 -6.60 15.73 40.76
CA LEU A 570 -6.32 16.62 39.62
C LEU A 570 -4.84 16.67 39.19
N LYS A 571 -3.89 16.50 40.11
CA LYS A 571 -2.45 16.50 39.77
C LYS A 571 -2.08 15.35 38.84
N TYR A 572 -2.58 14.14 39.10
CA TYR A 572 -2.34 12.97 38.25
C TYR A 572 -3.14 13.07 36.96
N ALA A 573 -4.40 13.52 37.04
CA ALA A 573 -5.22 13.77 35.86
C ALA A 573 -4.54 14.71 34.85
N ASN A 574 -3.91 15.79 35.33
CA ASN A 574 -3.23 16.76 34.47
C ASN A 574 -2.03 16.19 33.71
N ILE A 575 -1.35 15.16 34.24
CA ILE A 575 -0.25 14.49 33.53
C ILE A 575 -0.84 13.78 32.30
N HIS A 576 -1.87 12.97 32.52
CA HIS A 576 -2.50 12.22 31.45
C HIS A 576 -3.26 13.12 30.45
N LEU A 577 -3.91 14.19 30.89
CA LEU A 577 -4.54 15.17 29.98
C LEU A 577 -3.52 15.79 29.03
N ARG A 578 -2.31 16.10 29.51
CA ARG A 578 -1.23 16.64 28.67
C ARG A 578 -0.74 15.63 27.65
N GLU A 579 -0.52 14.38 28.08
CA GLU A 579 -0.09 13.32 27.17
C GLU A 579 -1.17 13.00 26.12
N ALA A 580 -2.45 13.00 26.51
CA ALA A 580 -3.57 12.88 25.58
C ALA A 580 -3.59 14.01 24.55
N TYR A 581 -3.47 15.26 25.02
CA TYR A 581 -3.39 16.46 24.17
C TYR A 581 -2.25 16.36 23.14
N TYR A 582 -1.02 16.04 23.59
CA TYR A 582 0.12 15.91 22.67
C TYR A 582 -0.03 14.73 21.71
N SER A 583 -0.62 13.63 22.15
CA SER A 583 -0.87 12.47 21.30
C SER A 583 -1.85 12.80 20.18
N TYR A 584 -2.97 13.46 20.48
CA TYR A 584 -3.93 13.91 19.46
C TYR A 584 -3.35 14.97 18.53
N GLN A 585 -2.49 15.87 19.05
CA GLN A 585 -1.78 16.84 18.23
C GLN A 585 -0.80 16.14 17.25
N ARG A 586 -0.03 15.14 17.70
CA ARG A 586 0.87 14.34 16.84
C ARG A 586 0.11 13.49 15.83
N TRP A 587 -1.03 12.93 16.23
CA TRP A 587 -1.93 12.23 15.34
C TRP A 587 -2.50 13.18 14.26
N GLY A 588 -2.66 14.46 14.60
CA GLY A 588 -3.21 15.49 13.72
C GLY A 588 -4.73 15.62 13.81
N ALA A 589 -5.34 15.11 14.89
CA ALA A 589 -6.77 15.24 15.17
C ALA A 589 -7.07 16.61 15.82
N ILE A 590 -6.87 17.69 15.06
CA ILE A 590 -7.00 19.07 15.52
C ILE A 590 -8.36 19.35 16.15
N ARG A 591 -9.45 18.83 15.59
CA ARG A 591 -10.80 19.01 16.17
C ARG A 591 -10.91 18.44 17.59
N LYS A 592 -10.29 17.28 17.82
CA LYS A 592 -10.24 16.66 19.15
C LYS A 592 -9.38 17.47 20.12
N VAL A 593 -8.30 18.09 19.63
CA VAL A 593 -7.47 19.01 20.40
C VAL A 593 -8.27 20.24 20.82
N GLU A 594 -8.96 20.90 19.89
CA GLU A 594 -9.84 22.04 20.16
C GLU A 594 -10.93 21.70 21.19
N GLN A 595 -11.50 20.50 21.08
CA GLN A 595 -12.48 20.01 22.05
C GLN A 595 -11.87 19.93 23.47
N LEU A 596 -10.69 19.30 23.61
CA LEU A 596 -10.02 19.18 24.91
C LEU A 596 -9.64 20.54 25.49
N GLU A 597 -9.19 21.48 24.67
CA GLU A 597 -8.89 22.85 25.10
C GLU A 597 -10.11 23.60 25.61
N ASN A 598 -11.28 23.37 25.01
CA ASN A 598 -12.54 23.96 25.45
C ASN A 598 -13.05 23.32 26.74
N GLN A 599 -12.89 22.01 26.88
CA GLN A 599 -13.29 21.28 28.10
C GLN A 599 -12.34 21.53 29.29
N TYR A 600 -11.05 21.70 29.01
CA TYR A 600 -10.01 21.91 30.02
C TYR A 600 -9.17 23.16 29.67
N PRO A 601 -9.62 24.37 30.03
CA PRO A 601 -8.96 25.63 29.66
C PRO A 601 -7.49 25.73 30.09
N GLN A 602 -7.06 24.98 31.11
CA GLN A 602 -5.65 24.88 31.52
C GLN A 602 -4.72 24.35 30.42
N LEU A 603 -5.25 23.63 29.42
CA LEU A 603 -4.48 23.14 28.28
C LEU A 603 -4.15 24.24 27.27
N LYS A 604 -5.00 25.27 27.13
CA LYS A 604 -4.75 26.43 26.24
C LYS A 604 -3.47 27.18 26.63
N TYR A 605 -3.22 27.32 27.93
CA TYR A 605 -2.00 27.94 28.45
C TYR A 605 -0.74 27.11 28.16
N LEU A 606 -0.88 25.79 28.03
CA LEU A 606 0.22 24.88 27.68
C LEU A 606 0.50 24.86 26.18
N ALA A 607 -0.52 25.06 25.33
CA ALA A 607 -0.32 25.26 23.89
C ALA A 607 0.55 26.50 23.59
N THR A 608 0.42 27.56 24.41
CA THR A 608 1.25 28.78 24.33
C THR A 608 2.65 28.63 24.96
N LEU A 609 2.82 27.69 25.90
CA LEU A 609 4.12 27.36 26.49
C LEU A 609 4.75 26.23 25.67
N LYS A 610 5.61 26.55 24.71
CA LYS A 610 6.40 25.55 23.96
C LYS A 610 6.93 24.44 24.89
N PRO A 611 7.02 23.18 24.43
CA PRO A 611 7.45 22.05 25.25
C PRO A 611 8.95 22.14 25.56
N SER A 612 9.33 22.94 26.56
CA SER A 612 10.67 22.92 27.16
C SER A 612 10.63 22.54 28.64
N LEU A 613 9.48 22.11 29.17
CA LEU A 613 9.27 21.94 30.62
C LEU A 613 9.27 20.49 31.13
N PHE A 614 9.62 19.50 30.31
CA PHE A 614 9.85 18.13 30.80
C PHE A 614 11.06 17.47 30.12
N LYS A 615 12.26 17.94 30.49
CA LYS A 615 13.35 17.00 30.78
C LYS A 615 13.24 16.67 32.29
N PRO A 616 13.31 15.40 32.71
CA PRO A 616 13.59 15.12 34.12
C PRO A 616 15.01 15.62 34.39
N GLN A 617 15.16 16.76 35.05
CA GLN A 617 16.47 17.24 35.49
C GLN A 617 16.46 17.53 36.99
N SER A 618 17.37 16.83 37.66
CA SER A 618 17.96 17.19 38.93
C SER A 618 18.24 18.69 39.01
N ILE A 619 17.93 19.26 40.17
CA ILE A 619 18.01 20.67 40.52
C ILE A 619 19.41 21.24 40.26
N THR A 620 19.51 22.34 39.52
CA THR A 620 20.46 23.43 39.82
C THR A 620 20.03 24.75 39.17
N LEU A 621 20.05 25.82 39.96
CA LEU A 621 19.65 27.19 39.62
C LEU A 621 20.64 27.84 38.65
N SER A 622 20.15 28.56 37.64
CA SER A 622 20.79 29.76 37.05
C SER A 622 19.82 30.53 36.13
N THR A 623 19.97 31.85 36.11
CA THR A 623 19.01 32.89 35.70
C THR A 623 19.08 33.31 34.23
N SER A 624 17.92 33.72 33.69
CA SER A 624 17.59 34.62 32.57
C SER A 624 18.71 35.27 31.72
N HIS A 625 18.64 35.08 30.38
CA HIS A 625 18.36 36.11 29.34
C HIS A 625 18.76 35.61 27.94
N GLY A 626 17.88 35.74 26.92
CA GLY A 626 18.28 35.60 25.51
C GLY A 626 17.27 35.04 24.49
N SER A 627 15.96 35.29 24.62
CA SER A 627 14.93 34.57 23.84
C SER A 627 14.36 35.32 22.62
N SER A 628 15.17 35.97 21.78
CA SER A 628 14.65 36.59 20.54
C SER A 628 15.47 36.38 19.25
N LEU A 629 16.62 35.69 19.28
CA LEU A 629 17.43 35.41 18.09
C LEU A 629 17.27 33.97 17.52
N ALA A 630 16.87 32.99 18.35
CA ALA A 630 16.78 31.57 17.96
C ALA A 630 15.62 31.19 17.01
N LEU A 631 14.57 32.04 16.89
CA LEU A 631 13.41 31.77 16.03
C LEU A 631 13.68 31.99 14.53
N LEU A 632 14.66 32.84 14.19
CA LEU A 632 15.11 33.04 12.81
C LEU A 632 15.99 31.88 12.33
N ASP A 633 16.69 31.21 13.25
CA ASP A 633 17.62 30.11 12.93
C ASP A 633 16.90 28.78 12.66
N LEU A 634 15.81 28.46 13.37
CA LEU A 634 15.12 27.17 13.24
C LEU A 634 14.45 26.97 11.85
N ASN A 635 13.96 28.04 11.23
CA ASN A 635 13.42 27.95 9.87
C ASN A 635 14.50 27.63 8.82
N THR A 636 15.72 28.14 9.05
CA THR A 636 16.90 27.82 8.22
C THR A 636 17.28 26.36 8.41
N VAL A 637 17.30 25.88 9.65
CA VAL A 637 17.57 24.47 9.99
C VAL A 637 16.51 23.52 9.42
N ILE A 638 15.21 23.87 9.46
CA ILE A 638 14.14 23.06 8.87
C ILE A 638 14.26 23.01 7.34
N LYS A 639 14.54 24.13 6.68
CA LYS A 639 14.76 24.17 5.23
C LYS A 639 15.99 23.35 4.83
N ALA A 640 17.06 23.45 5.61
CA ALA A 640 18.28 22.68 5.42
C ALA A 640 18.04 21.17 5.62
N SER A 641 17.33 20.79 6.67
CA SER A 641 16.92 19.40 6.93
C SER A 641 16.04 18.84 5.81
N GLN A 642 15.08 19.62 5.29
CA GLN A 642 14.25 19.22 4.14
C GLN A 642 15.06 19.09 2.84
N ALA A 643 16.08 19.92 2.63
CA ALA A 643 16.96 19.82 1.47
C ALA A 643 17.79 18.52 1.50
N ILE A 644 18.27 18.13 2.67
CA ILE A 644 18.99 16.85 2.88
C ILE A 644 18.06 15.67 2.62
N SER A 645 16.85 15.65 3.19
CA SER A 645 15.92 14.52 3.06
C SER A 645 15.33 14.31 1.65
N ARG A 646 15.51 15.27 0.73
CA ARG A 646 15.02 15.17 -0.67
C ARG A 646 16.03 14.53 -1.61
N GLU A 647 17.30 14.43 -1.21
CA GLU A 647 18.36 13.91 -2.06
C GLU A 647 18.53 12.39 -1.88
N ILE A 648 18.31 11.65 -2.97
CA ILE A 648 18.40 10.18 -3.00
C ILE A 648 19.79 9.74 -3.51
N VAL A 649 20.47 10.60 -4.27
CA VAL A 649 21.80 10.34 -4.83
C VAL A 649 22.86 10.64 -3.76
N LEU A 650 23.62 9.61 -3.38
CA LEU A 650 24.61 9.68 -2.29
C LEU A 650 25.58 10.86 -2.45
N GLU A 651 26.20 11.05 -3.62
CA GLU A 651 27.16 12.15 -3.83
C GLU A 651 26.55 13.55 -3.61
N LYS A 652 25.32 13.76 -4.09
CA LYS A 652 24.60 15.04 -3.94
C LYS A 652 24.16 15.26 -2.49
N LEU A 653 23.74 14.19 -1.83
CA LEU A 653 23.40 14.20 -0.41
C LEU A 653 24.60 14.62 0.44
N LEU A 654 25.77 13.99 0.23
CA LEU A 654 27.00 14.30 0.95
C LEU A 654 27.43 15.75 0.75
N ALA A 655 27.38 16.24 -0.50
CA ALA A 655 27.73 17.62 -0.82
C ALA A 655 26.81 18.65 -0.13
N ASN A 656 25.48 18.43 -0.20
CA ASN A 656 24.50 19.32 0.41
C ASN A 656 24.57 19.28 1.95
N LEU A 657 24.73 18.09 2.53
CA LEU A 657 24.89 17.90 3.97
C LEU A 657 26.10 18.67 4.50
N MET A 658 27.27 18.49 3.88
CA MET A 658 28.50 19.12 4.34
C MET A 658 28.44 20.65 4.22
N LYS A 659 27.87 21.17 3.14
CA LYS A 659 27.64 22.62 2.98
C LYS A 659 26.79 23.19 4.12
N ILE A 660 25.65 22.55 4.38
CA ILE A 660 24.73 22.94 5.44
C ILE A 660 25.40 22.89 6.82
N VAL A 661 26.14 21.82 7.10
CA VAL A 661 26.79 21.61 8.39
C VAL A 661 27.87 22.66 8.65
N ILE A 662 28.71 22.97 7.67
CA ILE A 662 29.75 24.02 7.79
C ILE A 662 29.10 25.39 8.07
N GLU A 663 28.09 25.76 7.29
CA GLU A 663 27.39 27.05 7.40
C GLU A 663 26.68 27.22 8.75
N ASN A 664 26.01 26.17 9.25
CA ASN A 664 25.23 26.25 10.49
C ASN A 664 26.08 26.02 11.75
N ALA A 665 27.16 25.24 11.67
CA ALA A 665 28.07 25.02 12.79
C ALA A 665 29.01 26.20 13.05
N GLY A 666 29.24 27.05 12.03
CA GLY A 666 30.33 28.02 12.04
C GLY A 666 31.71 27.35 12.07
N ALA A 667 31.82 26.18 11.42
CA ALA A 667 33.09 25.46 11.26
C ALA A 667 33.88 26.06 10.11
N GLN A 668 35.21 26.05 10.21
CA GLN A 668 36.08 26.45 9.10
C GLN A 668 36.40 25.27 8.19
N LYS A 669 36.50 24.06 8.75
CA LYS A 669 36.79 22.84 8.02
C LYS A 669 36.01 21.67 8.61
N GLY A 670 35.59 20.74 7.76
CA GLY A 670 34.80 19.59 8.17
C GLY A 670 34.99 18.38 7.27
N PHE A 671 34.88 17.21 7.88
CA PHE A 671 35.06 15.92 7.24
C PHE A 671 33.92 14.98 7.62
N LEU A 672 33.42 14.26 6.61
CA LEU A 672 32.46 13.18 6.78
C LEU A 672 33.13 11.85 6.46
N ILE A 673 33.15 10.98 7.46
CA ILE A 673 33.87 9.71 7.45
C ILE A 673 32.82 8.60 7.58
N LEU A 674 32.74 7.70 6.60
CA LEU A 674 31.79 6.58 6.63
C LEU A 674 32.51 5.23 6.67
N TYR A 675 31.79 4.20 7.10
CA TYR A 675 32.28 2.83 6.99
C TYR A 675 32.16 2.30 5.57
N ASN A 676 33.27 1.79 5.05
CA ASN A 676 33.33 1.05 3.81
C ASN A 676 34.14 -0.25 4.05
N HIS A 677 33.52 -1.41 3.90
CA HIS A 677 34.14 -2.72 4.15
C HIS A 677 34.90 -2.83 5.49
N ASN A 678 34.30 -2.33 6.58
CA ASN A 678 34.87 -2.31 7.94
C ASN A 678 36.10 -1.38 8.13
N GLN A 679 36.34 -0.46 7.20
CA GLN A 679 37.36 0.59 7.34
C GLN A 679 36.71 1.98 7.25
N LEU A 680 37.22 2.92 8.04
CA LEU A 680 36.80 4.32 7.99
C LEU A 680 37.45 5.00 6.78
N VAL A 681 36.62 5.55 5.90
CA VAL A 681 37.04 6.29 4.71
C VAL A 681 36.44 7.70 4.71
N ILE A 682 37.20 8.66 4.22
CA ILE A 682 36.73 10.03 4.01
C ILE A 682 35.90 10.05 2.73
N GLU A 683 34.62 10.39 2.86
CA GLU A 683 33.67 10.44 1.74
C GLU A 683 33.40 11.89 1.30
N ALA A 684 33.53 12.87 2.21
CA ALA A 684 33.42 14.29 1.86
C ALA A 684 34.28 15.18 2.75
N GLU A 685 34.84 16.23 2.15
CA GLU A 685 35.55 17.32 2.81
C GLU A 685 34.93 18.66 2.39
N ALA A 686 34.72 19.53 3.37
CA ALA A 686 34.26 20.90 3.13
C ALA A 686 35.09 21.89 3.94
N SER A 687 35.36 23.04 3.33
CA SER A 687 36.06 24.16 3.95
C SER A 687 35.28 25.45 3.70
N ALA A 688 35.18 26.33 4.69
CA ALA A 688 34.51 27.61 4.58
C ALA A 688 35.25 28.58 3.62
N ASP A 689 36.55 28.36 3.39
CA ASP A 689 37.39 29.20 2.53
C ASP A 689 37.26 28.84 1.03
N THR A 690 36.62 27.70 0.71
CA THR A 690 36.41 27.23 -0.67
C THR A 690 34.94 26.90 -0.90
N GLU A 691 34.26 27.57 -1.83
CA GLU A 691 32.83 27.31 -2.14
C GLU A 691 32.54 25.88 -2.66
N ALA A 692 33.57 25.10 -2.99
CA ALA A 692 33.44 23.72 -3.48
C ALA A 692 33.55 22.71 -2.33
N VAL A 693 32.52 21.87 -2.18
CA VAL A 693 32.61 20.64 -1.38
C VAL A 693 33.30 19.57 -2.24
N ILE A 694 34.36 18.97 -1.74
CA ILE A 694 35.10 17.92 -2.43
C ILE A 694 34.57 16.59 -1.92
N VAL A 695 33.84 15.88 -2.78
CA VAL A 695 33.46 14.48 -2.55
C VAL A 695 34.64 13.62 -2.98
N HIS A 696 35.27 12.93 -2.03
CA HIS A 696 36.52 12.21 -2.24
C HIS A 696 36.26 10.77 -2.68
N PRO A 697 37.10 10.17 -3.54
CA PRO A 697 37.08 8.73 -3.77
C PRO A 697 37.68 8.00 -2.56
N LYS A 698 36.83 7.59 -1.60
CA LYS A 698 37.08 6.56 -0.57
C LYS A 698 38.51 6.52 0.01
N ILE A 699 39.02 7.64 0.51
CA ILE A 699 40.40 7.72 1.04
C ILE A 699 40.43 7.15 2.47
N PRO A 700 41.23 6.12 2.77
CA PRO A 700 41.36 5.60 4.13
C PRO A 700 41.89 6.66 5.09
N VAL A 701 41.24 6.80 6.24
CA VAL A 701 41.59 7.83 7.25
C VAL A 701 43.04 7.71 7.73
N GLU A 702 43.58 6.48 7.75
CA GLU A 702 44.98 6.16 8.13
C GLU A 702 46.04 6.77 7.19
N THR A 703 45.67 7.05 5.93
CA THR A 703 46.57 7.62 4.93
C THR A 703 46.48 9.15 4.86
N CYS A 704 45.55 9.76 5.60
CA CYS A 704 45.33 11.19 5.61
C CYS A 704 46.06 11.86 6.78
N HIS A 705 47.06 12.70 6.47
CA HIS A 705 47.79 13.48 7.49
C HIS A 705 47.06 14.76 7.93
N ASN A 706 45.86 15.02 7.42
CA ASN A 706 45.11 16.26 7.64
C ASN A 706 43.96 16.10 8.65
N LEU A 707 44.05 15.15 9.58
CA LEU A 707 43.00 14.82 10.55
C LEU A 707 43.60 14.40 11.92
N PRO A 708 42.97 14.77 13.05
CA PRO A 708 43.40 14.29 14.36
C PRO A 708 42.84 12.88 14.62
N LEU A 709 43.62 11.87 14.27
CA LEU A 709 43.24 10.45 14.39
C LEU A 709 42.83 10.06 15.82
N THR A 710 43.46 10.66 16.84
CA THR A 710 43.17 10.34 18.24
C THR A 710 41.74 10.69 18.64
N VAL A 711 41.19 11.79 18.11
CA VAL A 711 39.82 12.22 18.35
C VAL A 711 38.82 11.33 17.62
N ILE A 712 39.13 10.98 16.36
CA ILE A 712 38.26 10.13 15.51
C ILE A 712 38.10 8.75 16.14
N TYR A 713 39.21 8.08 16.49
CA TYR A 713 39.16 6.74 17.10
C TYR A 713 38.52 6.73 18.49
N TYR A 714 38.60 7.85 19.23
CA TYR A 714 37.91 7.96 20.51
C TYR A 714 36.40 7.97 20.33
N VAL A 715 35.88 8.77 19.39
CA VAL A 715 34.45 8.84 19.08
C VAL A 715 33.96 7.52 18.49
N GLU A 716 34.75 6.89 17.62
CA GLU A 716 34.44 5.56 17.08
C GLU A 716 34.23 4.52 18.20
N ARG A 717 35.16 4.44 19.15
CA ARG A 717 35.15 3.43 20.20
C ARG A 717 34.08 3.68 21.27
N THR A 718 33.82 4.94 21.58
CA THR A 718 32.94 5.32 22.71
C THR A 718 31.52 5.61 22.26
N GLY A 719 31.32 5.99 21.00
CA GLY A 719 30.04 6.49 20.49
C GLY A 719 29.58 7.79 21.16
N GLN A 720 30.49 8.55 21.78
CA GLN A 720 30.19 9.80 22.48
C GLN A 720 30.78 11.00 21.74
N ASP A 721 30.07 12.14 21.79
CA ASP A 721 30.52 13.40 21.22
C ASP A 721 31.77 13.92 21.94
N VAL A 722 32.71 14.46 21.17
CA VAL A 722 33.85 15.22 21.69
C VAL A 722 33.69 16.67 21.29
N VAL A 723 33.57 17.55 22.29
CA VAL A 723 33.49 19.01 22.10
C VAL A 723 34.62 19.64 22.89
N LEU A 724 35.55 20.30 22.18
CA LEU A 724 36.66 21.02 22.79
C LEU A 724 36.52 22.50 22.47
N MET A 725 36.43 23.32 23.52
CA MET A 725 36.35 24.78 23.38
C MET A 725 37.71 25.37 22.99
N ASN A 726 38.80 24.80 23.54
CA ASN A 726 40.18 25.03 23.09
C ASN A 726 41.01 23.73 23.06
N ALA A 727 41.17 23.11 21.88
CA ALA A 727 41.84 21.83 21.71
C ALA A 727 43.36 21.85 21.99
N THR A 728 43.99 23.03 22.01
CA THR A 728 45.41 23.18 22.41
C THR A 728 45.61 23.28 23.93
N LEU A 729 44.57 23.65 24.69
CA LEU A 729 44.65 23.93 26.13
C LEU A 729 43.86 22.95 26.99
N GLU A 730 42.84 22.29 26.45
CA GLU A 730 41.86 21.52 27.20
C GLU A 730 41.68 20.10 26.66
N GLY A 731 41.62 19.13 27.58
CA GLY A 731 41.26 17.74 27.30
C GLY A 731 42.44 16.79 27.08
N GLN A 732 42.09 15.52 26.85
CA GLN A 732 43.03 14.40 26.70
C GLN A 732 43.71 14.31 25.31
N PHE A 733 43.40 15.23 24.41
CA PHE A 733 43.83 15.22 23.00
C PHE A 733 44.89 16.28 22.65
N THR A 734 45.37 17.03 23.64
CA THR A 734 46.38 18.11 23.49
C THR A 734 47.74 17.63 22.95
N HIS A 735 48.01 16.33 22.95
CA HIS A 735 49.25 15.74 22.45
C HIS A 735 49.13 15.25 20.99
N ASP A 736 47.98 15.44 20.34
CA ASP A 736 47.78 15.06 18.94
C ASP A 736 48.67 15.93 18.01
N PRO A 737 49.47 15.33 17.12
CA PRO A 737 50.37 16.07 16.23
C PRO A 737 49.64 17.05 15.30
N TYR A 738 48.43 16.72 14.84
CA TYR A 738 47.67 17.56 13.92
C TYR A 738 47.10 18.79 14.64
N ILE A 739 46.59 18.61 15.86
CA ILE A 739 46.06 19.70 16.72
C ILE A 739 47.16 20.72 17.04
N ASN A 740 48.35 20.25 17.40
CA ASN A 740 49.48 21.12 17.73
C ASN A 740 50.09 21.83 16.51
N THR A 741 50.19 21.14 15.38
CA THR A 741 50.77 21.74 14.16
C THR A 741 49.86 22.84 13.61
N ASN A 742 48.54 22.63 13.63
CA ASN A 742 47.58 23.57 13.05
C ASN A 742 46.96 24.53 14.07
N GLN A 743 47.36 24.45 15.35
CA GLN A 743 46.90 25.32 16.45
C GLN A 743 45.37 25.42 16.52
N ILE A 744 44.71 24.26 16.51
CA ILE A 744 43.24 24.16 16.41
C ILE A 744 42.61 24.67 17.71
N LYS A 745 41.67 25.61 17.57
CA LYS A 745 40.98 26.19 18.73
C LYS A 745 39.76 25.36 19.08
N SER A 746 38.73 25.29 18.25
CA SER A 746 37.54 24.51 18.59
C SER A 746 37.42 23.24 17.75
N ILE A 747 37.04 22.14 18.39
CA ILE A 747 36.76 20.84 17.75
C ILE A 747 35.38 20.35 18.17
N LEU A 748 34.61 19.85 17.20
CA LEU A 748 33.41 19.06 17.41
C LEU A 748 33.54 17.77 16.59
N CYS A 749 33.49 16.63 17.26
CA CYS A 749 33.49 15.32 16.62
C CYS A 749 32.30 14.52 17.15
N THR A 750 31.38 14.12 16.28
CA THR A 750 30.12 13.47 16.64
C THR A 750 29.88 12.21 15.80
N PRO A 751 29.40 11.10 16.39
CA PRO A 751 29.07 9.90 15.64
C PRO A 751 27.69 10.05 14.98
N ILE A 752 27.58 9.57 13.74
CA ILE A 752 26.31 9.44 13.03
C ILE A 752 25.76 8.06 13.35
N ILE A 753 24.72 8.00 14.17
CA ILE A 753 24.15 6.75 14.68
C ILE A 753 22.76 6.51 14.08
N SER A 754 22.53 5.32 13.51
CA SER A 754 21.19 4.84 13.18
C SER A 754 20.94 3.48 13.84
N GLN A 755 19.77 3.33 14.48
CA GLN A 755 19.34 2.09 15.13
C GLN A 755 20.40 1.46 16.07
N GLY A 756 21.17 2.29 16.77
CA GLY A 756 22.22 1.85 17.69
C GLY A 756 23.55 1.44 17.04
N LYS A 757 23.71 1.60 15.72
CA LYS A 757 24.97 1.38 14.98
C LYS A 757 25.56 2.69 14.50
N ILE A 758 26.87 2.86 14.64
CA ILE A 758 27.61 4.00 14.08
C ILE A 758 27.74 3.79 12.57
N LEU A 759 27.10 4.64 11.78
CA LEU A 759 27.19 4.67 10.32
C LEU A 759 28.45 5.40 9.85
N GLY A 760 28.90 6.38 10.63
CA GLY A 760 30.07 7.20 10.33
C GLY A 760 30.34 8.24 11.41
N ILE A 761 31.29 9.13 11.15
CA ILE A 761 31.75 10.18 12.05
C ILE A 761 31.77 11.50 11.30
N LEU A 762 31.22 12.54 11.92
CA LEU A 762 31.29 13.91 11.45
C LEU A 762 32.28 14.69 12.32
N TYR A 763 33.34 15.20 11.69
CA TYR A 763 34.38 15.98 12.34
C TYR A 763 34.36 17.42 11.83
N LEU A 764 34.41 18.39 12.74
CA LEU A 764 34.39 19.83 12.46
C LEU A 764 35.45 20.55 13.29
N GLU A 765 36.13 21.52 12.68
CA GLU A 765 37.13 22.35 13.35
C GLU A 765 37.00 23.84 13.03
N ASN A 766 37.44 24.67 13.96
CA ASN A 766 37.56 26.12 13.80
C ASN A 766 38.85 26.62 14.44
N ASN A 767 39.73 27.24 13.65
CA ASN A 767 41.04 27.69 14.10
C ASN A 767 41.06 29.17 14.52
N LEU A 768 39.98 29.91 14.23
CA LEU A 768 39.88 31.35 14.47
C LEU A 768 39.31 31.66 15.87
N THR A 769 38.27 30.92 16.27
CA THR A 769 37.47 31.21 17.47
C THR A 769 37.51 30.06 18.46
N ALA A 770 37.86 30.34 19.72
CA ALA A 770 37.66 29.39 20.81
C ALA A 770 36.18 29.41 21.25
N GLY A 771 35.63 28.24 21.56
CA GLY A 771 34.21 28.05 21.84
C GLY A 771 33.26 28.26 20.66
N ALA A 772 33.71 27.99 19.42
CA ALA A 772 32.88 28.17 18.22
C ALA A 772 31.61 27.29 18.20
N PHE A 773 31.66 26.15 18.90
CA PHE A 773 30.56 25.18 19.01
C PHE A 773 29.82 25.36 20.34
N THR A 774 28.89 26.32 20.38
CA THR A 774 28.03 26.57 21.55
C THR A 774 26.99 25.46 21.73
N SER A 775 26.42 25.32 22.94
CA SER A 775 25.37 24.33 23.21
C SER A 775 24.18 24.44 22.25
N GLU A 776 23.80 25.65 21.85
CA GLU A 776 22.72 25.91 20.89
C GLU A 776 23.06 25.38 19.48
N ARG A 777 24.30 25.57 19.02
CA ARG A 777 24.76 25.05 17.72
C ARG A 777 24.91 23.54 17.73
N ILE A 778 25.31 22.96 18.86
CA ILE A 778 25.39 21.51 19.04
C ILE A 778 23.99 20.88 18.96
N GLU A 779 22.95 21.51 19.54
CA GLU A 779 21.58 21.02 19.40
C GLU A 779 21.10 21.03 17.94
N VAL A 780 21.41 22.10 17.20
CA VAL A 780 21.13 22.17 15.75
C VAL A 780 21.86 21.07 14.97
N LEU A 781 23.13 20.84 15.30
CA LEU A 781 23.93 19.81 14.65
C LEU A 781 23.45 18.40 14.97
N ASN A 782 23.01 18.15 16.20
CA ASN A 782 22.42 16.86 16.58
C ASN A 782 21.13 16.58 15.80
N LEU A 783 20.30 17.61 15.58
CA LEU A 783 19.11 17.49 14.72
C LEU A 783 19.49 17.17 13.27
N LEU A 784 20.47 17.89 12.71
CA LEU A 784 20.95 17.66 11.34
C LEU A 784 21.61 16.27 11.19
N SER A 785 22.42 15.85 12.16
CA SER A 785 23.08 14.53 12.20
C SER A 785 22.06 13.39 12.29
N SER A 786 20.99 13.55 13.08
CA SER A 786 19.92 12.55 13.15
C SER A 786 19.19 12.36 11.82
N GLN A 787 18.96 13.45 11.08
CA GLN A 787 18.36 13.37 9.74
C GLN A 787 19.35 12.86 8.68
N ALA A 788 20.61 13.29 8.78
CA ALA A 788 21.69 12.79 7.95
C ALA A 788 21.82 11.27 8.08
N ALA A 789 21.70 10.70 9.28
CA ALA A 789 21.71 9.26 9.51
C ALA A 789 20.63 8.53 8.71
N VAL A 790 19.38 9.02 8.76
CA VAL A 790 18.25 8.44 8.02
C VAL A 790 18.45 8.57 6.51
N SER A 791 18.88 9.74 6.04
CA SER A 791 19.07 10.00 4.61
C SER A 791 20.26 9.22 4.04
N LEU A 792 21.36 9.08 4.80
CA LEU A 792 22.52 8.25 4.45
C LEU A 792 22.17 6.77 4.44
N GLU A 793 21.41 6.27 5.41
CA GLU A 793 20.97 4.87 5.44
C GLU A 793 20.13 4.54 4.20
N ASN A 794 19.20 5.43 3.83
CA ASN A 794 18.42 5.29 2.62
C ASN A 794 19.30 5.33 1.36
N ALA A 795 20.18 6.33 1.21
CA ALA A 795 21.04 6.47 0.03
C ALA A 795 22.03 5.29 -0.11
N LEU A 796 22.60 4.80 0.98
CA LEU A 796 23.46 3.61 1.00
C LEU A 796 22.68 2.33 0.65
N LEU A 797 21.45 2.20 1.14
CA LEU A 797 20.57 1.07 0.80
C LEU A 797 20.19 1.10 -0.69
N TYR A 798 19.81 2.27 -1.22
CA TYR A 798 19.51 2.45 -2.65
C TYR A 798 20.73 2.16 -3.52
N ALA A 799 21.91 2.69 -3.20
CA ALA A 799 23.14 2.38 -3.93
C ALA A 799 23.48 0.87 -3.89
N SER A 800 23.20 0.18 -2.78
CA SER A 800 23.39 -1.28 -2.68
C SER A 800 22.40 -2.07 -3.52
N VAL A 801 21.15 -1.58 -3.64
CA VAL A 801 20.11 -2.20 -4.47
C VAL A 801 20.40 -1.96 -5.94
N GLU A 802 20.81 -0.75 -6.33
CA GLU A 802 21.18 -0.41 -7.71
C GLU A 802 22.38 -1.25 -8.17
N ASN A 803 23.43 -1.37 -7.35
CA ASN A 803 24.56 -2.27 -7.64
C ASN A 803 24.12 -3.73 -7.78
N LYS A 804 23.24 -4.24 -6.90
CA LYS A 804 22.70 -5.61 -7.01
C LYS A 804 21.80 -5.81 -8.24
N VAL A 805 21.03 -4.80 -8.63
CA VAL A 805 20.19 -4.81 -9.83
C VAL A 805 21.07 -4.79 -11.07
N GLN A 806 22.16 -4.03 -11.08
CA GLN A 806 23.11 -3.99 -12.17
C GLN A 806 23.85 -5.32 -12.30
N GLU A 807 24.35 -5.90 -11.19
CA GLU A 807 24.95 -7.23 -11.16
C GLU A 807 23.98 -8.32 -11.63
N ARG A 808 22.72 -8.29 -11.16
CA ARG A 808 21.70 -9.26 -11.59
C ARG A 808 21.29 -9.09 -13.04
N THR A 809 21.18 -7.86 -13.53
CA THR A 809 20.91 -7.56 -14.94
C THR A 809 22.03 -8.08 -15.82
N GLN A 810 23.29 -7.93 -15.38
CA GLN A 810 24.44 -8.48 -16.08
C GLN A 810 24.45 -10.01 -16.08
N GLN A 811 24.16 -10.66 -14.94
CA GLN A 811 24.02 -12.13 -14.86
C GLN A 811 22.83 -12.67 -15.68
N LEU A 812 21.73 -11.92 -15.74
CA LEU A 812 20.56 -12.25 -16.57
C LEU A 812 20.88 -12.14 -18.05
N ASN A 813 21.60 -11.10 -18.46
CA ASN A 813 22.06 -10.95 -19.84
C ASN A 813 23.03 -12.07 -20.24
N GLU A 814 23.96 -12.46 -19.36
CA GLU A 814 24.84 -13.61 -19.60
C GLU A 814 24.07 -14.93 -19.70
N LYS A 815 23.07 -15.15 -18.84
CA LYS A 815 22.21 -16.34 -18.91
C LYS A 815 21.33 -16.35 -20.16
N ASN A 816 20.78 -15.21 -20.55
CA ASN A 816 19.97 -15.07 -21.76
C ASN A 816 20.80 -15.33 -23.01
N LEU A 817 22.02 -14.79 -23.08
CA LEU A 817 22.95 -15.07 -24.17
C LEU A 817 23.29 -16.56 -24.26
N ARG A 818 23.46 -17.23 -23.10
CA ARG A 818 23.73 -18.67 -23.02
C ARG A 818 22.52 -19.52 -23.43
N LEU A 819 21.31 -19.08 -23.07
CA LEU A 819 20.03 -19.70 -23.48
C LEU A 819 19.79 -19.56 -24.98
N GLU A 820 20.07 -18.39 -25.57
CA GLU A 820 20.01 -18.19 -27.02
C GLU A 820 21.00 -19.09 -27.77
N GLN A 821 22.22 -19.25 -27.24
CA GLN A 821 23.20 -20.18 -27.80
C GLN A 821 22.72 -21.64 -27.72
N THR A 822 22.12 -22.07 -26.62
CA THR A 822 21.57 -23.43 -26.47
C THR A 822 20.35 -23.66 -27.37
N LEU A 823 19.46 -22.68 -27.50
CA LEU A 823 18.30 -22.74 -28.40
C LEU A 823 18.73 -22.80 -29.87
N ASN A 824 19.76 -22.04 -30.25
CA ASN A 824 20.31 -22.12 -31.60
C ASN A 824 20.99 -23.46 -31.87
N GLN A 825 21.71 -24.04 -30.90
CA GLN A 825 22.25 -25.39 -31.01
C GLN A 825 21.14 -26.44 -31.16
N LEU A 826 20.09 -26.39 -30.35
CA LEU A 826 18.96 -27.32 -30.43
C LEU A 826 18.23 -27.22 -31.77
N LYS A 827 18.00 -26.01 -32.28
CA LYS A 827 17.43 -25.80 -33.63
C LYS A 827 18.34 -26.38 -34.72
N HIS A 828 19.66 -26.24 -34.58
CA HIS A 828 20.59 -26.79 -35.54
C HIS A 828 20.62 -28.32 -35.52
N THR A 829 20.58 -28.92 -34.33
CA THR A 829 20.48 -30.38 -34.15
C THR A 829 19.15 -30.93 -34.65
N GLN A 830 18.04 -30.22 -34.42
CA GLN A 830 16.72 -30.59 -34.92
C GLN A 830 16.67 -30.53 -36.45
N ALA A 831 17.26 -29.50 -37.07
CA ALA A 831 17.37 -29.40 -38.52
C ALA A 831 18.23 -30.51 -39.13
N GLN A 832 19.31 -30.91 -38.46
CA GLN A 832 20.15 -32.04 -38.88
C GLN A 832 19.43 -33.39 -38.77
N LEU A 833 18.64 -33.60 -37.72
CA LEU A 833 17.82 -34.81 -37.55
C LEU A 833 16.77 -34.92 -38.66
N ILE A 834 16.08 -33.82 -38.98
CA ILE A 834 15.08 -33.76 -40.07
C ILE A 834 15.72 -33.99 -41.45
N GLN A 835 16.99 -33.60 -41.64
CA GLN A 835 17.75 -33.91 -42.87
C GLN A 835 18.25 -35.36 -42.93
N SER A 836 18.44 -36.03 -41.78
CA SER A 836 18.85 -37.43 -41.73
C SER A 836 17.69 -38.43 -41.87
N GLU A 837 16.45 -37.97 -41.70
CA GLU A 837 15.22 -38.77 -41.88
C GLU A 837 14.57 -38.61 -43.27
N LYS A 838 15.17 -37.82 -44.17
CA LYS A 838 14.86 -37.77 -45.60
C LYS A 838 15.96 -38.45 -46.40
#